data_AF-A0A369UI63-F1
#
_entry.id   AF-A0A369UI63-F1
#
_cell.length_a   1.000
_cell.length_b   1.000
_cell.length_c   1.000
_cell.angle_alpha   90.00
_cell.angle_beta   90.00
_cell.angle_gamma   90.00
#
_symmetry.space_group_name_H-M   'P 1'
#
loop_
_entity.id
_entity.type
_entity.pdbx_description
1 polymer ?
#
loop_
_entity_poly.entity_id
_entity_poly.type
_entity_poly.pdbx_seq_one_letter_code
_entity_poly.pdbx_strand_id
1 'polypeptide(L)'
;MQNPQIEDLLPLSPLQQGFLFHALYDEQVQDSYVVQMVFAFDGALDAVALRTAAKALLQRHANLRAAFVYERVKEPVQLILRSVELPWQEIDLAGTSFAEREIAYEQLLRQDQDQRFNLSKAPLLRFTLVRLGEKQHRLIFTHHHILLDGWSMPILLQELFTLYRSNGDAGGLPKVTPYRDYLRWLGARDKGAAQTAWREAMAGIDEPTRLMAANTAAAAAEIFPHALSAPVSARLMQQARTAGVTLNTLIQAAWAILLGHLTRRDDVLFGTTVSGRPAELPGVEQMLGLFINTLPVRLRLRPDESLRALLARLQQQQSALLEYQYLGLTEIQRLSGHGELFDTLVVFENYPVSTDNADTSGTLRTRMHSHRGGDTSHYPLGLVAVPGAQLKLNFSYRPDVFSLLQVRRIAERYARILDAFATDLDRPVGRIELLDPSERRPWLDGNATAQPVDELCLSTLFEQQVARSPAAIAAIFEDQRLSFAQLNERANRLAHLLIADGVGPETLVAVALPHSLDLITALLAVLKAGGAYLPLDIEYPADRLAFMLEDARPICVLTRSDIATALPAGTSLRCLDDLDTLERLVHSRAGNPTDADRLQPLSVLHPAYVIYTSGSTGKPKGVVVAHRSAAYYFAWSKHAYYGDQGNGSPTTLSATFDGSVTLLFGPLLAGQPLTLMTTGVDFSALGAERNPAGYELLKLTPAHLKLLNASLAADAPAPAKTLLLGGEALVPSDLAFWQERYPDVRLINEFGPTEATVGCSTYEVVEDMRNAVGVPIGSPIWNTRLYVLDDALRPLPAGMVGELYIAGAGLARGYLNRPSLTAERFVANPFTPGERMYRSGDLASWRDDGLLEYHGRIDHQVKIRGFRIELGEIEAALAQAGYPLNAVIAREAHADQKQLVAYVVAAQIDVAALRMQLSERLPDYMVPAAFVKLDALPLTPNGKLDRKALPAPDFTPTSTRAP
;
A
#
# COMPACT_ATOMS: atom_id res chain seq x y z
N MET A 1 -35.26 -13.82 50.08
CA MET A 1 -35.72 -12.43 49.82
C MET A 1 -37.25 -12.44 49.78
N GLN A 2 -37.93 -11.69 50.65
CA GLN A 2 -39.34 -11.33 50.48
C GLN A 2 -39.41 -9.80 50.36
N ASN A 3 -38.90 -9.27 49.25
CA ASN A 3 -39.28 -7.91 48.84
C ASN A 3 -40.56 -8.07 47.99
N PRO A 4 -41.70 -7.52 48.42
CA PRO A 4 -42.97 -7.70 47.72
C PRO A 4 -42.97 -7.11 46.30
N GLN A 5 -42.00 -6.26 45.95
CA GLN A 5 -41.89 -5.64 44.63
C GLN A 5 -41.14 -6.50 43.59
N ILE A 6 -40.41 -7.54 44.02
CA ILE A 6 -39.64 -8.41 43.12
C ILE A 6 -40.52 -9.58 42.65
N GLU A 7 -40.59 -9.75 41.33
CA GLU A 7 -41.27 -10.88 40.68
C GLU A 7 -40.29 -12.05 40.48
N ASP A 8 -39.09 -11.76 39.98
CA ASP A 8 -38.11 -12.77 39.59
C ASP A 8 -36.66 -12.25 39.64
N LEU A 9 -35.69 -13.17 39.69
CA LEU A 9 -34.25 -12.89 39.61
C LEU A 9 -33.61 -13.86 38.61
N LEU A 10 -32.97 -13.33 37.57
CA LEU A 10 -32.45 -14.13 36.47
C LEU A 10 -30.97 -13.76 36.18
N PRO A 11 -30.18 -14.68 35.58
CA PRO A 11 -28.86 -14.34 35.07
C PRO A 11 -28.96 -13.46 33.81
N LEU A 12 -27.86 -12.83 33.40
CA LEU A 12 -27.76 -12.13 32.12
C LEU A 12 -27.39 -13.10 31.00
N SER A 13 -27.88 -12.87 29.79
CA SER A 13 -27.32 -13.47 28.59
C SER A 13 -25.91 -12.90 28.29
N PRO A 14 -25.06 -13.60 27.51
CA PRO A 14 -23.72 -13.12 27.20
C PRO A 14 -23.68 -11.72 26.60
N LEU A 15 -24.60 -11.39 25.67
CA LEU A 15 -24.63 -10.05 25.09
C LEU A 15 -25.16 -8.99 26.07
N GLN A 16 -26.09 -9.34 26.96
CA GLN A 16 -26.50 -8.44 28.04
C GLN A 16 -25.32 -8.10 28.97
N GLN A 17 -24.43 -9.06 29.24
CA GLN A 17 -23.20 -8.79 30.01
C GLN A 17 -22.26 -7.85 29.25
N GLY A 18 -22.09 -8.04 27.95
CA GLY A 18 -21.30 -7.16 27.09
C GLY A 18 -21.82 -5.71 27.10
N PHE A 19 -23.13 -5.52 26.85
CA PHE A 19 -23.74 -4.19 26.85
C PHE A 19 -23.65 -3.51 28.21
N LEU A 20 -23.87 -4.27 29.30
CA LEU A 20 -23.71 -3.75 30.65
C LEU A 20 -22.27 -3.28 30.90
N PHE A 21 -21.26 -4.05 30.48
CA PHE A 21 -19.86 -3.66 30.63
C PHE A 21 -19.53 -2.37 29.84
N HIS A 22 -19.94 -2.30 28.58
CA HIS A 22 -19.69 -1.11 27.74
C HIS A 22 -20.38 0.14 28.27
N ALA A 23 -21.65 0.03 28.66
CA ALA A 23 -22.40 1.17 29.19
C ALA A 23 -21.77 1.75 30.48
N LEU A 24 -21.11 0.91 31.29
CA LEU A 24 -20.43 1.31 32.52
C LEU A 24 -19.00 1.84 32.30
N TYR A 25 -18.31 1.41 31.25
CA TYR A 25 -16.92 1.80 30.99
C TYR A 25 -16.82 3.12 30.21
N ASP A 26 -17.79 3.41 29.33
CA ASP A 26 -17.78 4.57 28.45
C ASP A 26 -18.64 5.72 29.03
N GLU A 27 -18.17 6.37 30.09
CA GLU A 27 -18.90 7.46 30.77
C GLU A 27 -18.82 8.83 30.06
N GLN A 28 -17.93 8.97 29.07
CA GLN A 28 -17.59 10.27 28.44
C GLN A 28 -18.30 10.55 27.10
N VAL A 29 -19.00 9.58 26.52
CA VAL A 29 -19.69 9.68 25.20
C VAL A 29 -21.17 9.26 25.31
N GLN A 30 -21.98 9.62 24.31
CA GLN A 30 -23.37 9.17 24.15
C GLN A 30 -23.42 7.63 24.15
N ASP A 31 -24.33 7.07 24.94
CA ASP A 31 -24.50 5.63 25.08
C ASP A 31 -24.97 4.99 23.77
N SER A 32 -24.09 4.25 23.08
CA SER A 32 -24.36 3.68 21.75
C SER A 32 -25.51 2.67 21.74
N TYR A 33 -25.92 2.15 22.91
CA TYR A 33 -26.99 1.17 23.06
C TYR A 33 -28.35 1.79 23.42
N VAL A 34 -28.46 3.11 23.44
CA VAL A 34 -29.75 3.81 23.49
C VAL A 34 -30.34 3.83 22.08
N VAL A 35 -31.46 3.12 21.91
CA VAL A 35 -32.16 3.02 20.62
C VAL A 35 -33.40 3.89 20.66
N GLN A 36 -33.46 4.87 19.75
CA GLN A 36 -34.59 5.79 19.59
C GLN A 36 -35.30 5.49 18.27
N MET A 37 -36.61 5.23 18.33
CA MET A 37 -37.47 5.02 17.18
C MET A 37 -38.61 6.01 17.18
N VAL A 38 -38.90 6.58 16.00
CA VAL A 38 -40.00 7.53 15.84
C VAL A 38 -41.05 6.96 14.92
N PHE A 39 -42.30 6.95 15.38
CA PHE A 39 -43.47 6.58 14.59
C PHE A 39 -44.28 7.82 14.24
N ALA A 40 -44.58 8.01 12.96
CA ALA A 40 -45.48 9.03 12.47
C ALA A 40 -46.90 8.50 12.39
N PHE A 41 -47.82 9.26 12.97
CA PHE A 41 -49.26 9.01 12.94
C PHE A 41 -49.95 10.15 12.20
N ASP A 42 -50.60 9.80 11.10
CA ASP A 42 -51.40 10.72 10.29
C ASP A 42 -52.89 10.31 10.40
N GLY A 43 -53.68 11.05 11.16
CA GLY A 43 -55.08 10.74 11.47
C GLY A 43 -55.51 11.18 12.88
N ALA A 44 -56.74 10.83 13.25
CA ALA A 44 -57.25 11.05 14.62
C ALA A 44 -56.64 10.02 15.57
N LEU A 45 -55.85 10.48 16.54
CA LEU A 45 -55.17 9.65 17.53
C LEU A 45 -55.77 9.87 18.91
N ASP A 46 -56.13 8.80 19.61
CA ASP A 46 -56.51 8.83 21.02
C ASP A 46 -55.25 8.64 21.90
N ALA A 47 -54.71 9.74 22.42
CA ALA A 47 -53.52 9.71 23.27
C ALA A 47 -53.73 8.89 24.56
N VAL A 48 -54.94 8.88 25.12
CA VAL A 48 -55.26 8.18 26.37
C VAL A 48 -55.30 6.67 26.13
N ALA A 49 -55.93 6.24 25.03
CA ALA A 49 -55.93 4.83 24.63
C ALA A 49 -54.51 4.34 24.31
N LEU A 50 -53.67 5.16 23.66
CA LEU A 50 -52.28 4.81 23.36
C LEU A 50 -51.43 4.67 24.62
N ARG A 51 -51.56 5.60 25.57
CA ARG A 51 -50.90 5.49 26.88
C ARG A 51 -51.36 4.25 27.64
N THR A 52 -52.66 3.94 27.59
CA THR A 52 -53.25 2.74 28.22
C THR A 52 -52.69 1.46 27.60
N ALA A 53 -52.56 1.42 26.28
CA ALA A 53 -51.96 0.30 25.56
C ALA A 53 -50.49 0.10 25.91
N ALA A 54 -49.69 1.18 25.96
CA ALA A 54 -48.28 1.11 26.36
C ALA A 54 -48.12 0.62 27.81
N LYS A 55 -49.02 1.03 28.72
CA LYS A 55 -49.04 0.52 30.11
C LYS A 55 -49.39 -0.96 30.16
N ALA A 56 -50.39 -1.40 29.40
CA ALA A 56 -50.78 -2.82 29.32
C ALA A 56 -49.64 -3.68 28.76
N LEU A 57 -48.93 -3.20 27.73
CA LEU A 57 -47.77 -3.86 27.13
C LEU A 57 -46.63 -4.04 28.15
N LEU A 58 -46.30 -2.98 28.89
CA LEU A 58 -45.30 -3.01 29.97
C LEU A 58 -45.66 -3.99 31.09
N GLN A 59 -46.95 -4.15 31.42
CA GLN A 59 -47.43 -5.12 32.41
C GLN A 59 -47.48 -6.56 31.87
N ARG A 60 -47.70 -6.73 30.58
CA ARG A 60 -47.76 -8.03 29.92
C ARG A 60 -46.39 -8.71 29.80
N HIS A 61 -45.33 -7.93 29.57
CA HIS A 61 -43.98 -8.46 29.36
C HIS A 61 -43.04 -8.18 30.52
N ALA A 62 -42.71 -9.23 31.27
CA ALA A 62 -41.86 -9.14 32.45
C ALA A 62 -40.47 -8.54 32.16
N ASN A 63 -39.89 -8.86 30.99
CA ASN A 63 -38.56 -8.40 30.60
C ASN A 63 -38.49 -6.86 30.41
N LEU A 64 -39.59 -6.19 30.09
CA LEU A 64 -39.65 -4.73 29.99
C LEU A 64 -39.55 -4.03 31.36
N ARG A 65 -39.71 -4.78 32.46
CA ARG A 65 -39.62 -4.32 33.84
C ARG A 65 -38.29 -4.70 34.51
N ALA A 66 -37.29 -5.09 33.71
CA ALA A 66 -36.00 -5.52 34.20
C ALA A 66 -35.11 -4.33 34.62
N ALA A 67 -34.40 -4.49 35.73
CA ALA A 67 -33.25 -3.69 36.14
C ALA A 67 -32.01 -4.61 36.26
N PHE A 68 -30.81 -4.06 36.13
CA PHE A 68 -29.56 -4.84 36.15
C PHE A 68 -28.73 -4.46 37.38
N VAL A 69 -28.50 -5.43 38.26
CA VAL A 69 -27.71 -5.25 39.49
C VAL A 69 -26.34 -5.87 39.29
N TYR A 70 -25.30 -5.04 39.41
CA TYR A 70 -23.90 -5.44 39.23
C TYR A 70 -23.00 -5.03 40.40
N GLU A 71 -23.42 -4.07 41.22
CA GLU A 71 -22.68 -3.67 42.40
C GLU A 71 -22.90 -4.66 43.55
N ARG A 72 -21.80 -5.00 44.25
CA ARG A 72 -21.81 -5.83 45.47
C ARG A 72 -22.44 -7.22 45.28
N VAL A 73 -22.46 -7.72 44.05
CA VAL A 73 -22.83 -9.09 43.69
C VAL A 73 -21.66 -9.77 43.00
N LYS A 74 -21.55 -11.10 43.10
CA LYS A 74 -20.45 -11.85 42.48
C LYS A 74 -20.53 -11.84 40.96
N GLU A 75 -21.75 -11.92 40.44
CA GLU A 75 -22.06 -11.86 39.01
C GLU A 75 -23.26 -10.93 38.83
N PRO A 76 -23.31 -10.14 37.74
CA PRO A 76 -24.47 -9.32 37.45
C PRO A 76 -25.73 -10.18 37.31
N VAL A 77 -26.86 -9.64 37.78
CA VAL A 77 -28.17 -10.28 37.70
C VAL A 77 -29.22 -9.30 37.19
N GLN A 78 -30.22 -9.80 36.49
CA GLN A 78 -31.40 -9.01 36.14
C GLN A 78 -32.48 -9.24 37.20
N LEU A 79 -33.06 -8.13 37.65
CA LEU A 79 -34.11 -8.05 38.62
C LEU A 79 -35.42 -7.69 37.92
N ILE A 80 -36.40 -8.60 37.96
CA ILE A 80 -37.71 -8.37 37.35
C ILE A 80 -38.66 -7.84 38.42
N LEU A 81 -39.16 -6.62 38.22
CA LEU A 81 -40.12 -5.98 39.13
C LEU A 81 -41.57 -6.37 38.77
N ARG A 82 -42.41 -6.56 39.78
CA ARG A 82 -43.85 -6.90 39.58
C ARG A 82 -44.61 -5.81 38.86
N SER A 83 -44.27 -4.55 39.14
CA SER A 83 -44.90 -3.38 38.54
C SER A 83 -43.93 -2.22 38.52
N VAL A 84 -43.90 -1.48 37.41
CA VAL A 84 -43.17 -0.22 37.29
C VAL A 84 -44.08 0.82 36.68
N GLU A 85 -43.84 2.09 36.99
CA GLU A 85 -44.54 3.20 36.36
C GLU A 85 -44.04 3.37 34.92
N LEU A 86 -44.95 3.64 33.98
CA LEU A 86 -44.61 3.90 32.58
C LEU A 86 -44.07 5.35 32.45
N PRO A 87 -42.81 5.56 32.04
CA PRO A 87 -42.32 6.89 31.71
C PRO A 87 -42.99 7.35 30.41
N TRP A 88 -43.92 8.30 30.53
CA TRP A 88 -44.74 8.83 29.44
C TRP A 88 -44.76 10.35 29.49
N GLN A 89 -44.42 10.97 28.37
CA GLN A 89 -44.45 12.43 28.21
C GLN A 89 -45.31 12.81 26.99
N GLU A 90 -46.05 13.90 27.11
CA GLU A 90 -46.81 14.50 26.00
C GLU A 90 -46.31 15.92 25.77
N ILE A 91 -46.03 16.27 24.51
CA ILE A 91 -45.52 17.57 24.10
C ILE A 91 -46.40 18.10 22.97
N ASP A 92 -46.92 19.32 23.13
CA ASP A 92 -47.73 19.97 22.09
C ASP A 92 -46.92 21.05 21.36
N LEU A 93 -46.67 20.82 20.07
CA LEU A 93 -46.05 21.76 19.14
C LEU A 93 -47.04 22.21 18.04
N ALA A 94 -48.34 21.90 18.17
CA ALA A 94 -49.32 22.24 17.15
C ALA A 94 -49.47 23.76 16.95
N GLY A 95 -49.25 24.55 18.01
CA GLY A 95 -49.35 26.02 18.00
C GLY A 95 -48.08 26.77 17.60
N THR A 96 -46.95 26.10 17.37
CA THR A 96 -45.69 26.75 17.00
C THR A 96 -45.60 26.95 15.48
N SER A 97 -44.84 27.96 15.03
CA SER A 97 -44.55 28.14 13.61
C SER A 97 -43.77 26.95 13.05
N PHE A 98 -43.84 26.72 11.73
CA PHE A 98 -43.19 25.55 11.11
C PHE A 98 -41.67 25.51 11.38
N ALA A 99 -40.97 26.64 11.22
CA ALA A 99 -39.52 26.70 11.43
C ALA A 99 -39.12 26.42 12.90
N GLU A 100 -39.85 27.02 13.85
CA GLU A 100 -39.60 26.79 15.28
C GLU A 100 -39.97 25.37 15.69
N ARG A 101 -41.02 24.79 15.10
CA ARG A 101 -41.44 23.40 15.33
C ARG A 101 -40.34 22.42 14.94
N GLU A 102 -39.77 22.56 13.74
CA GLU A 102 -38.72 21.63 13.27
C GLU A 102 -37.47 21.73 14.15
N ILE A 103 -37.06 22.94 14.55
CA ILE A 103 -35.93 23.14 15.47
C ILE A 103 -36.21 22.52 16.84
N ALA A 104 -37.37 22.82 17.44
CA ALA A 104 -37.76 22.29 18.75
C ALA A 104 -37.90 20.76 18.73
N TYR A 105 -38.42 20.20 17.65
CA TYR A 105 -38.58 18.77 17.46
C TYR A 105 -37.22 18.07 17.31
N GLU A 106 -36.28 18.59 16.52
CA GLU A 106 -34.93 18.02 16.44
C GLU A 106 -34.14 18.16 17.74
N GLN A 107 -34.30 19.27 18.46
CA GLN A 107 -33.74 19.43 19.81
C GLN A 107 -34.29 18.39 20.78
N LEU A 108 -35.61 18.14 20.74
CA LEU A 108 -36.26 17.12 21.55
C LEU A 108 -35.69 15.71 21.25
N LEU A 109 -35.54 15.37 19.96
CA LEU A 109 -34.96 14.08 19.57
C LEU A 109 -33.53 13.91 20.10
N ARG A 110 -32.69 14.95 19.99
CA ARG A 110 -31.31 14.92 20.50
C ARG A 110 -31.27 14.81 22.03
N GLN A 111 -32.02 15.65 22.73
CA GLN A 111 -32.09 15.62 24.20
C GLN A 111 -32.57 14.27 24.71
N ASP A 112 -33.60 13.71 24.09
CA ASP A 112 -34.07 12.37 24.42
C ASP A 112 -32.99 11.32 24.14
N GLN A 113 -32.26 11.39 23.02
CA GLN A 113 -31.21 10.43 22.71
C GLN A 113 -30.00 10.52 23.67
N ASP A 114 -29.64 11.73 24.08
CA ASP A 114 -28.52 12.00 25.01
C ASP A 114 -28.83 11.60 26.45
N GLN A 115 -30.12 11.46 26.80
CA GLN A 115 -30.54 11.03 28.13
C GLN A 115 -30.28 9.53 28.34
N ARG A 116 -29.17 9.23 29.02
CA ARG A 116 -28.77 7.86 29.39
C ARG A 116 -29.76 7.20 30.35
N PHE A 117 -29.89 5.87 30.24
CA PHE A 117 -30.60 5.07 31.23
C PHE A 117 -29.67 4.65 32.36
N ASN A 118 -30.13 4.74 33.61
CA ASN A 118 -29.47 4.05 34.71
C ASN A 118 -29.91 2.58 34.72
N LEU A 119 -29.01 1.68 34.32
CA LEU A 119 -29.32 0.26 34.16
C LEU A 119 -29.81 -0.42 35.44
N SER A 120 -29.48 0.12 36.61
CA SER A 120 -29.92 -0.37 37.92
C SER A 120 -31.35 0.05 38.29
N LYS A 121 -32.04 0.85 37.45
CA LYS A 121 -33.38 1.37 37.72
C LYS A 121 -34.35 1.10 36.55
N ALA A 122 -35.28 0.18 36.76
CA ALA A 122 -36.34 -0.09 35.81
C ALA A 122 -37.42 1.02 35.80
N PRO A 123 -38.12 1.24 34.67
CA PRO A 123 -37.90 0.59 33.37
C PRO A 123 -36.84 1.29 32.51
N LEU A 124 -36.14 0.53 31.65
CA LEU A 124 -35.14 1.07 30.71
C LEU A 124 -35.76 1.42 29.35
N LEU A 125 -36.94 2.02 29.39
CA LEU A 125 -37.68 2.50 28.23
C LEU A 125 -38.52 3.73 28.59
N ARG A 126 -38.86 4.53 27.58
CA ARG A 126 -39.72 5.72 27.70
C ARG A 126 -40.45 6.01 26.40
N PHE A 127 -41.58 6.71 26.53
CA PHE A 127 -42.39 7.16 25.41
C PHE A 127 -42.66 8.65 25.49
N THR A 128 -42.48 9.35 24.36
CA THR A 128 -42.82 10.76 24.21
C THR A 128 -43.75 10.94 23.02
N LEU A 129 -45.00 11.35 23.26
CA LEU A 129 -45.97 11.66 22.23
C LEU A 129 -45.93 13.16 21.92
N VAL A 130 -45.59 13.49 20.68
CA VAL A 130 -45.50 14.86 20.18
C VAL A 130 -46.69 15.14 19.27
N ARG A 131 -47.48 16.16 19.59
CA ARG A 131 -48.55 16.67 18.72
C ARG A 131 -47.99 17.78 17.83
N LEU A 132 -47.99 17.57 16.51
CA LEU A 132 -47.53 18.56 15.53
C LEU A 132 -48.71 19.32 14.88
N GLY A 133 -49.93 18.80 15.01
CA GLY A 133 -51.16 19.39 14.50
C GLY A 133 -52.37 18.52 14.87
N GLU A 134 -53.57 18.89 14.45
CA GLU A 134 -54.81 18.15 14.81
C GLU A 134 -54.80 16.68 14.38
N LYS A 135 -54.14 16.36 13.26
CA LYS A 135 -54.07 15.01 12.69
C LYS A 135 -52.64 14.52 12.47
N GLN A 136 -51.66 15.18 13.07
CA GLN A 136 -50.24 14.86 12.88
C GLN A 136 -49.57 14.67 14.24
N HIS A 137 -49.16 13.43 14.51
CA HIS A 137 -48.49 13.07 15.76
C HIS A 137 -47.20 12.31 15.48
N ARG A 138 -46.26 12.36 16.44
CA ARG A 138 -45.05 11.54 16.47
C ARG A 138 -44.97 10.84 17.82
N LEU A 139 -44.79 9.53 17.83
CA LEU A 139 -44.42 8.81 19.06
C LEU A 139 -42.94 8.48 18.99
N ILE A 140 -42.18 9.05 19.90
CA ILE A 140 -40.79 8.72 20.15
C ILE A 140 -40.79 7.59 21.17
N PHE A 141 -40.25 6.43 20.80
CA PHE A 141 -40.04 5.30 21.69
C PHE A 141 -38.53 5.06 21.84
N THR A 142 -38.04 5.25 23.06
CA THR A 142 -36.62 5.16 23.37
C THR A 142 -36.40 4.10 24.43
N HIS A 143 -35.47 3.19 24.19
CA HIS A 143 -35.18 2.09 25.10
C HIS A 143 -33.69 1.75 25.06
N HIS A 144 -33.21 1.06 26.09
CA HIS A 144 -31.89 0.49 26.05
C HIS A 144 -31.92 -0.89 25.37
N HIS A 145 -30.99 -1.12 24.44
CA HIS A 145 -30.88 -2.35 23.66
C HIS A 145 -30.70 -3.62 24.53
N ILE A 146 -30.36 -3.49 25.81
CA ILE A 146 -30.19 -4.60 26.76
C ILE A 146 -31.51 -5.33 27.04
N LEU A 147 -32.65 -4.66 26.78
CA LEU A 147 -33.99 -5.22 26.97
C LEU A 147 -34.52 -5.95 25.72
N LEU A 148 -34.22 -5.45 24.53
CA LEU A 148 -34.90 -5.84 23.29
C LEU A 148 -33.90 -5.92 22.13
N ASP A 149 -34.07 -6.91 21.26
CA ASP A 149 -33.40 -6.96 19.96
C ASP A 149 -34.29 -6.41 18.83
N GLY A 150 -33.71 -6.21 17.64
CA GLY A 150 -34.46 -5.77 16.47
C GLY A 150 -35.57 -6.73 16.05
N TRP A 151 -35.45 -8.03 16.37
CA TRP A 151 -36.50 -9.03 16.10
C TRP A 151 -37.72 -8.84 17.01
N SER A 152 -37.51 -8.40 18.25
CA SER A 152 -38.56 -8.10 19.23
C SER A 152 -39.38 -6.88 18.82
N MET A 153 -38.83 -5.98 18.00
CA MET A 153 -39.46 -4.69 17.70
C MET A 153 -40.76 -4.79 16.89
N PRO A 154 -40.83 -5.51 15.76
CA PRO A 154 -42.09 -5.69 15.04
C PRO A 154 -43.18 -6.35 15.89
N ILE A 155 -42.81 -7.32 16.73
CA ILE A 155 -43.72 -8.03 17.63
C ILE A 155 -44.28 -7.07 18.68
N LEU A 156 -43.40 -6.28 19.32
CA LEU A 156 -43.77 -5.27 20.30
C LEU A 156 -44.75 -4.26 19.71
N LEU A 157 -44.49 -3.77 18.49
CA LEU A 157 -45.36 -2.81 17.81
C LEU A 157 -46.71 -3.42 17.44
N GLN A 158 -46.73 -4.66 16.93
CA GLN A 158 -47.97 -5.36 16.63
C GLN A 158 -48.84 -5.55 17.88
N GLU A 159 -48.24 -5.93 19.02
CA GLU A 159 -48.96 -6.03 20.28
C GLU A 159 -49.43 -4.66 20.78
N LEU A 160 -48.60 -3.61 20.70
CA LEU A 160 -48.97 -2.24 21.09
C LEU A 160 -50.21 -1.76 20.35
N PHE A 161 -50.26 -1.93 19.02
CA PHE A 161 -51.42 -1.51 18.22
C PHE A 161 -52.65 -2.39 18.42
N THR A 162 -52.46 -3.66 18.80
CA THR A 162 -53.58 -4.52 19.17
C THR A 162 -54.17 -4.12 20.52
N LEU A 163 -53.32 -3.76 21.48
CA LEU A 163 -53.73 -3.20 22.77
C LEU A 163 -54.38 -1.82 22.61
N TYR A 164 -53.89 -0.98 21.69
CA TYR A 164 -54.52 0.30 21.38
C TYR A 164 -55.98 0.14 20.92
N ARG A 165 -56.22 -0.78 19.99
CA ARG A 165 -57.57 -1.05 19.45
C ARG A 165 -58.53 -1.67 20.47
N SER A 166 -58.01 -2.37 21.45
CA SER A 166 -58.77 -3.04 22.50
C SER A 166 -58.80 -2.25 23.81
N ASN A 167 -58.32 -0.99 23.80
CA ASN A 167 -58.25 -0.12 24.96
C ASN A 167 -57.51 -0.76 26.17
N GLY A 168 -56.42 -1.48 25.88
CA GLY A 168 -55.57 -2.15 26.87
C GLY A 168 -55.97 -3.59 27.21
N ASP A 169 -57.03 -4.14 26.62
CA ASP A 169 -57.41 -5.54 26.86
C ASP A 169 -56.49 -6.53 26.11
N ALA A 170 -55.74 -7.32 26.88
CA ALA A 170 -54.83 -8.33 26.37
C ALA A 170 -55.49 -9.68 26.06
N GLY A 171 -56.81 -9.85 26.29
CA GLY A 171 -57.50 -11.13 26.15
C GLY A 171 -57.46 -11.74 24.75
N GLY A 172 -57.28 -10.92 23.71
CA GLY A 172 -57.13 -11.36 22.31
C GLY A 172 -55.70 -11.70 21.87
N LEU A 173 -54.69 -11.51 22.73
CA LEU A 173 -53.29 -11.79 22.40
C LEU A 173 -52.85 -13.20 22.86
N PRO A 174 -51.90 -13.85 22.17
CA PRO A 174 -51.37 -15.15 22.58
C PRO A 174 -50.77 -15.15 24.00
N LYS A 175 -50.54 -16.32 24.59
CA LYS A 175 -49.84 -16.40 25.89
C LYS A 175 -48.36 -16.05 25.70
N VAL A 176 -47.82 -15.18 26.56
CA VAL A 176 -46.39 -14.82 26.54
C VAL A 176 -45.55 -16.00 27.04
N THR A 177 -44.58 -16.43 26.22
CA THR A 177 -43.53 -17.35 26.68
C THR A 177 -42.45 -16.55 27.41
N PRO A 178 -42.11 -16.87 28.66
CA PRO A 178 -41.25 -16.01 29.47
C PRO A 178 -39.77 -16.13 29.07
N TYR A 179 -39.05 -15.00 29.06
CA TYR A 179 -37.61 -14.92 28.76
C TYR A 179 -36.75 -15.85 29.64
N ARG A 180 -37.23 -16.17 30.84
CA ARG A 180 -36.57 -17.14 31.75
C ARG A 180 -36.39 -18.54 31.15
N ASP A 181 -37.27 -18.96 30.25
CA ASP A 181 -37.18 -20.28 29.63
C ASP A 181 -36.02 -20.31 28.62
N TYR A 182 -35.75 -19.20 27.94
CA TYR A 182 -34.53 -19.04 27.13
C TYR A 182 -33.26 -19.11 27.97
N LEU A 183 -33.22 -18.43 29.12
CA LEU A 183 -32.05 -18.46 30.00
C LEU A 183 -31.81 -19.84 30.62
N ARG A 184 -32.88 -20.59 30.91
CA ARG A 184 -32.77 -22.01 31.32
C ARG A 184 -32.23 -22.88 30.21
N TRP A 185 -32.74 -22.71 28.98
CA TRP A 185 -32.23 -23.41 27.81
C TRP A 185 -30.72 -23.14 27.62
N LEU A 186 -30.32 -21.87 27.73
CA LEU A 186 -28.93 -21.42 27.64
C LEU A 186 -28.05 -22.02 28.75
N GLY A 187 -28.53 -22.02 29.99
CA GLY A 187 -27.82 -22.59 31.14
C GLY A 187 -27.62 -24.11 31.07
N ALA A 188 -28.42 -24.82 30.26
CA ALA A 188 -28.32 -26.25 30.06
C ALA A 188 -27.37 -26.68 28.92
N ARG A 189 -26.73 -25.72 28.22
CA ARG A 189 -25.83 -26.02 27.09
C ARG A 189 -24.42 -26.44 27.56
N ASP A 190 -23.76 -27.30 26.80
CA ASP A 190 -22.38 -27.75 27.07
C ASP A 190 -21.34 -26.72 26.62
N LYS A 191 -20.97 -25.83 27.56
CA LYS A 191 -19.94 -24.82 27.33
C LYS A 191 -18.58 -25.41 26.92
N GLY A 192 -18.21 -26.61 27.39
CA GLY A 192 -16.91 -27.22 27.08
C GLY A 192 -16.79 -27.62 25.61
N ALA A 193 -17.87 -28.19 25.06
CA ALA A 193 -17.97 -28.48 23.62
C ALA A 193 -17.90 -27.18 22.78
N ALA A 194 -18.65 -26.14 23.17
CA ALA A 194 -18.60 -24.85 22.48
C ALA A 194 -17.21 -24.21 22.53
N GLN A 195 -16.55 -24.20 23.69
CA GLN A 195 -15.20 -23.66 23.82
C GLN A 195 -14.18 -24.39 22.94
N THR A 196 -14.34 -25.71 22.78
CA THR A 196 -13.47 -26.52 21.92
C THR A 196 -13.70 -26.17 20.45
N ALA A 197 -14.94 -26.16 19.99
CA ALA A 197 -15.29 -25.82 18.61
C ALA A 197 -14.83 -24.40 18.22
N TRP A 198 -15.03 -23.41 19.10
CA TRP A 198 -14.57 -22.04 18.85
C TRP A 198 -13.04 -21.90 18.88
N ARG A 199 -12.35 -22.64 19.75
CA ARG A 199 -10.88 -22.66 19.76
C ARG A 199 -10.32 -23.21 18.46
N GLU A 200 -10.91 -24.28 17.93
CA GLU A 200 -10.53 -24.86 16.65
C GLU A 200 -10.80 -23.91 15.49
N ALA A 201 -11.97 -23.26 15.45
CA ALA A 201 -12.32 -22.29 14.42
C ALA A 201 -11.37 -21.07 14.41
N MET A 202 -10.91 -20.64 15.58
CA MET A 202 -10.03 -19.48 15.75
C MET A 202 -8.53 -19.84 15.77
N ALA A 203 -8.16 -21.09 15.54
CA ALA A 203 -6.76 -21.53 15.63
C ALA A 203 -5.85 -20.91 14.54
N GLY A 204 -4.67 -20.42 14.91
CA GLY A 204 -3.69 -19.86 13.98
C GLY A 204 -4.09 -18.49 13.42
N ILE A 205 -4.75 -17.65 14.22
CA ILE A 205 -4.91 -16.21 13.93
C ILE A 205 -3.64 -15.51 14.37
N ASP A 206 -2.95 -14.86 13.43
CA ASP A 206 -1.71 -14.13 13.74
C ASP A 206 -2.01 -12.76 14.37
N GLU A 207 -2.99 -12.03 13.84
CA GLU A 207 -3.34 -10.68 14.28
C GLU A 207 -4.83 -10.35 13.99
N PRO A 208 -5.46 -9.42 14.73
CA PRO A 208 -6.84 -8.99 14.48
C PRO A 208 -6.99 -8.22 13.18
N THR A 209 -8.18 -8.26 12.58
CA THR A 209 -8.49 -7.48 11.37
C THR A 209 -9.04 -6.11 11.77
N ARG A 210 -8.19 -5.08 11.70
CA ARG A 210 -8.55 -3.70 12.05
C ARG A 210 -8.41 -2.76 10.88
N LEU A 211 -9.36 -1.83 10.72
CA LEU A 211 -9.28 -0.70 9.80
C LEU A 211 -8.68 0.55 10.47
N MET A 212 -8.66 0.61 11.81
CA MET A 212 -8.09 1.72 12.57
C MET A 212 -6.76 1.36 13.24
N ALA A 213 -5.79 2.28 13.20
CA ALA A 213 -4.45 2.07 13.74
C ALA A 213 -4.33 2.30 15.27
N ALA A 214 -5.24 3.04 15.92
CA ALA A 214 -5.32 3.23 17.38
C ALA A 214 -6.64 3.90 17.79
N ASN A 215 -7.10 3.69 19.03
CA ASN A 215 -8.34 4.29 19.57
C ASN A 215 -8.27 5.82 19.62
N THR A 216 -8.95 6.47 18.68
CA THR A 216 -9.34 7.89 18.75
C THR A 216 -10.51 8.07 19.73
N ALA A 217 -10.69 9.28 20.25
CA ALA A 217 -11.87 9.62 21.05
C ALA A 217 -13.15 9.36 20.23
N ALA A 218 -14.10 8.61 20.79
CA ALA A 218 -15.25 8.14 20.03
C ALA A 218 -16.21 9.29 19.67
N ALA A 219 -16.42 9.51 18.37
CA ALA A 219 -17.52 10.34 17.86
C ALA A 219 -18.79 9.50 17.65
N ALA A 220 -19.95 10.15 17.63
CA ALA A 220 -21.21 9.50 17.26
C ALA A 220 -21.15 8.99 15.81
N ALA A 221 -21.61 7.75 15.58
CA ALA A 221 -21.62 7.16 14.25
C ALA A 221 -22.65 7.84 13.32
N GLU A 222 -22.26 8.02 12.06
CA GLU A 222 -23.12 8.49 10.97
C GLU A 222 -23.54 7.32 10.08
N ILE A 223 -24.57 7.51 9.24
CA ILE A 223 -25.06 6.49 8.30
C ILE A 223 -24.93 7.00 6.87
N PHE A 224 -24.23 6.24 6.03
CA PHE A 224 -24.22 6.40 4.59
C PHE A 224 -25.14 5.34 3.93
N PRO A 225 -26.31 5.73 3.39
CA PRO A 225 -27.22 4.81 2.72
C PRO A 225 -26.77 4.52 1.28
N HIS A 226 -26.81 3.25 0.89
CA HIS A 226 -26.63 2.80 -0.49
C HIS A 226 -27.69 1.76 -0.84
N ALA A 227 -28.08 1.65 -2.11
CA ALA A 227 -29.06 0.68 -2.55
C ALA A 227 -28.66 0.08 -3.89
N LEU A 228 -28.74 -1.24 -4.01
CA LEU A 228 -28.53 -1.91 -5.27
C LEU A 228 -29.76 -1.75 -6.18
N SER A 229 -29.54 -1.82 -7.49
CA SER A 229 -30.65 -1.87 -8.44
C SER A 229 -31.50 -3.13 -8.21
N ALA A 230 -32.79 -3.06 -8.51
CA ALA A 230 -33.69 -4.21 -8.38
C ALA A 230 -33.22 -5.44 -9.21
N PRO A 231 -32.71 -5.28 -10.45
CA PRO A 231 -32.16 -6.40 -11.21
C PRO A 231 -30.96 -7.08 -10.54
N VAL A 232 -30.02 -6.31 -9.98
CA VAL A 232 -28.86 -6.87 -9.25
C VAL A 232 -29.33 -7.62 -8.01
N SER A 233 -30.25 -7.02 -7.24
CA SER A 233 -30.81 -7.60 -6.01
C SER A 233 -31.50 -8.95 -6.29
N ALA A 234 -32.30 -9.02 -7.37
CA ALA A 234 -32.95 -10.26 -7.79
C ALA A 234 -31.94 -11.34 -8.23
N ARG A 235 -30.91 -10.95 -8.99
CA ARG A 235 -29.83 -11.88 -9.40
C ARG A 235 -29.07 -12.43 -8.20
N LEU A 236 -28.73 -11.60 -7.22
CA LEU A 236 -28.09 -12.05 -5.97
C LEU A 236 -28.92 -13.10 -5.23
N MET A 237 -30.23 -12.88 -5.11
CA MET A 237 -31.13 -13.87 -4.50
C MET A 237 -31.16 -15.18 -5.30
N GLN A 238 -31.17 -15.11 -6.63
CA GLN A 238 -31.12 -16.29 -7.50
C GLN A 238 -29.79 -17.04 -7.37
N GLN A 239 -28.67 -16.32 -7.31
CA GLN A 239 -27.33 -16.90 -7.17
C GLN A 239 -27.16 -17.59 -5.81
N ALA A 240 -27.62 -16.96 -4.72
CA ALA A 240 -27.64 -17.58 -3.40
C ALA A 240 -28.42 -18.91 -3.40
N ARG A 241 -29.63 -18.92 -4.00
CA ARG A 241 -30.43 -20.16 -4.18
C ARG A 241 -29.71 -21.22 -4.99
N THR A 242 -29.09 -20.83 -6.11
CA THR A 242 -28.37 -21.74 -7.02
C THR A 242 -27.14 -22.35 -6.34
N ALA A 243 -26.47 -21.60 -5.47
CA ALA A 243 -25.34 -22.07 -4.68
C ALA A 243 -25.75 -22.83 -3.40
N GLY A 244 -27.04 -22.90 -3.07
CA GLY A 244 -27.53 -23.56 -1.85
C GLY A 244 -27.15 -22.84 -0.56
N VAL A 245 -26.96 -21.52 -0.60
CA VAL A 245 -26.57 -20.70 0.56
C VAL A 245 -27.60 -19.58 0.82
N THR A 246 -27.53 -18.96 2.00
CA THR A 246 -28.38 -17.81 2.31
C THR A 246 -27.85 -16.53 1.65
N LEU A 247 -28.72 -15.54 1.43
CA LEU A 247 -28.27 -14.22 0.98
C LEU A 247 -27.28 -13.59 1.98
N ASN A 248 -27.49 -13.81 3.29
CA ASN A 248 -26.57 -13.38 4.33
C ASN A 248 -25.16 -13.96 4.16
N THR A 249 -25.04 -15.26 3.85
CA THR A 249 -23.74 -15.91 3.56
C THR A 249 -23.01 -15.21 2.41
N LEU A 250 -23.75 -14.79 1.37
CA LEU A 250 -23.20 -14.04 0.25
C LEU A 250 -22.72 -12.64 0.66
N ILE A 251 -23.54 -11.90 1.42
CA ILE A 251 -23.17 -10.57 1.97
C ILE A 251 -21.88 -10.68 2.81
N GLN A 252 -21.78 -11.70 3.67
CA GLN A 252 -20.60 -11.92 4.50
C GLN A 252 -19.35 -12.29 3.69
N ALA A 253 -19.48 -13.13 2.66
CA ALA A 253 -18.37 -13.47 1.77
C ALA A 253 -17.88 -12.23 0.99
N ALA A 254 -18.81 -11.40 0.50
CA ALA A 254 -18.48 -10.14 -0.17
C ALA A 254 -17.77 -9.17 0.80
N TRP A 255 -18.18 -9.13 2.07
CA TRP A 255 -17.57 -8.26 3.08
C TRP A 255 -16.15 -8.71 3.40
N ALA A 256 -15.93 -10.02 3.52
CA ALA A 256 -14.59 -10.58 3.69
C ALA A 256 -13.65 -10.18 2.55
N ILE A 257 -14.09 -10.28 1.29
CA ILE A 257 -13.30 -9.88 0.12
C ILE A 257 -12.92 -8.38 0.19
N LEU A 258 -13.88 -7.53 0.59
CA LEU A 258 -13.62 -6.10 0.78
C LEU A 258 -12.56 -5.86 1.86
N LEU A 259 -12.71 -6.49 3.03
CA LEU A 259 -11.73 -6.37 4.12
C LEU A 259 -10.35 -6.87 3.73
N GLY A 260 -10.27 -7.98 3.00
CA GLY A 260 -9.00 -8.52 2.53
C GLY A 260 -8.28 -7.55 1.59
N HIS A 261 -9.04 -6.79 0.79
CA HIS A 261 -8.48 -5.72 -0.03
C HIS A 261 -8.06 -4.48 0.78
N LEU A 262 -8.89 -4.03 1.73
CA LEU A 262 -8.60 -2.85 2.54
C LEU A 262 -7.42 -3.06 3.50
N THR A 263 -7.29 -4.28 4.04
CA THR A 263 -6.24 -4.64 5.00
C THR A 263 -5.04 -5.33 4.36
N ARG A 264 -5.15 -5.75 3.08
CA ARG A 264 -4.16 -6.55 2.35
C ARG A 264 -3.84 -7.88 3.01
N ARG A 265 -4.88 -8.51 3.53
CA ARG A 265 -4.79 -9.81 4.20
C ARG A 265 -5.63 -10.82 3.49
N ASP A 266 -5.14 -12.04 3.45
CA ASP A 266 -5.89 -13.20 3.00
C ASP A 266 -6.72 -13.80 4.14
N ASP A 267 -6.27 -13.74 5.39
CA ASP A 267 -7.03 -14.17 6.57
C ASP A 267 -7.71 -12.98 7.26
N VAL A 268 -9.02 -12.86 7.12
CA VAL A 268 -9.81 -11.73 7.66
C VAL A 268 -10.86 -12.16 8.67
N LEU A 269 -11.09 -11.29 9.65
CA LEU A 269 -12.11 -11.43 10.69
C LEU A 269 -13.04 -10.22 10.73
N PHE A 270 -14.32 -10.48 10.99
CA PHE A 270 -15.33 -9.43 11.25
C PHE A 270 -16.44 -9.99 12.12
N GLY A 271 -17.19 -9.11 12.77
CA GLY A 271 -18.35 -9.50 13.56
C GLY A 271 -19.56 -9.76 12.67
N THR A 272 -20.40 -10.70 13.08
CA THR A 272 -21.78 -10.79 12.58
C THR A 272 -22.77 -10.94 13.71
N THR A 273 -23.98 -10.41 13.52
CA THR A 273 -25.08 -10.59 14.46
C THR A 273 -25.97 -11.75 14.03
N VAL A 274 -26.14 -12.73 14.92
CA VAL A 274 -27.07 -13.85 14.75
C VAL A 274 -28.33 -13.64 15.58
N SER A 275 -29.45 -14.29 15.23
CA SER A 275 -30.74 -14.10 15.93
C SER A 275 -30.71 -14.59 17.38
N GLY A 276 -29.91 -15.61 17.70
CA GLY A 276 -29.85 -16.25 19.00
C GLY A 276 -31.17 -16.89 19.46
N ARG A 277 -32.09 -17.16 18.53
CA ARG A 277 -33.40 -17.80 18.79
C ARG A 277 -33.35 -19.27 18.36
N PRO A 278 -33.09 -20.21 19.27
CA PRO A 278 -32.95 -21.63 18.92
C PRO A 278 -34.29 -22.27 18.52
N ALA A 279 -34.32 -22.96 17.39
CA ALA A 279 -35.52 -23.64 16.89
C ALA A 279 -36.08 -24.71 17.86
N GLU A 280 -35.23 -25.26 18.73
CA GLU A 280 -35.62 -26.22 19.78
C GLU A 280 -36.52 -25.63 20.87
N LEU A 281 -36.55 -24.29 21.03
CA LEU A 281 -37.31 -23.62 22.08
C LEU A 281 -38.68 -23.17 21.56
N PRO A 282 -39.78 -23.83 21.97
CA PRO A 282 -41.11 -23.51 21.44
C PRO A 282 -41.52 -22.07 21.77
N GLY A 283 -42.02 -21.34 20.76
CA GLY A 283 -42.49 -19.97 20.91
C GLY A 283 -41.39 -18.92 21.05
N VAL A 284 -40.10 -19.27 20.87
CA VAL A 284 -38.99 -18.32 20.94
C VAL A 284 -39.12 -17.19 19.92
N GLU A 285 -39.72 -17.45 18.75
CA GLU A 285 -39.91 -16.45 17.69
C GLU A 285 -40.82 -15.29 18.10
N GLN A 286 -41.69 -15.48 19.10
CA GLN A 286 -42.62 -14.46 19.62
C GLN A 286 -42.18 -13.86 20.97
N MET A 287 -41.07 -14.31 21.55
CA MET A 287 -40.58 -13.79 22.82
C MET A 287 -39.99 -12.38 22.68
N LEU A 288 -40.23 -11.50 23.65
CA LEU A 288 -39.56 -10.20 23.73
C LEU A 288 -38.32 -10.29 24.64
N GLY A 289 -37.17 -9.91 24.10
CA GLY A 289 -35.91 -9.92 24.84
C GLY A 289 -34.67 -9.67 23.98
N LEU A 290 -33.50 -9.65 24.60
CA LEU A 290 -32.22 -9.63 23.89
C LEU A 290 -31.76 -11.08 23.64
N PHE A 291 -31.95 -11.57 22.42
CA PHE A 291 -31.53 -12.92 22.03
C PHE A 291 -30.28 -12.90 21.16
N ILE A 292 -30.16 -11.85 20.34
CA ILE A 292 -29.05 -11.72 19.40
C ILE A 292 -27.69 -11.88 20.08
N ASN A 293 -26.72 -12.36 19.31
CA ASN A 293 -25.35 -12.48 19.75
C ASN A 293 -24.41 -12.02 18.64
N THR A 294 -23.27 -11.45 19.03
CA THR A 294 -22.21 -11.06 18.10
C THR A 294 -21.16 -12.16 18.07
N LEU A 295 -20.86 -12.67 16.88
CA LEU A 295 -19.93 -13.76 16.68
C LEU A 295 -18.84 -13.38 15.66
N PRO A 296 -17.59 -13.84 15.85
CA PRO A 296 -16.57 -13.67 14.82
C PRO A 296 -16.88 -14.57 13.63
N VAL A 297 -16.77 -13.99 12.44
CA VAL A 297 -16.63 -14.72 11.18
C VAL A 297 -15.19 -14.57 10.76
N ARG A 298 -14.52 -15.71 10.53
CA ARG A 298 -13.17 -15.76 9.99
C ARG A 298 -13.21 -16.39 8.61
N LEU A 299 -12.61 -15.72 7.63
CA LEU A 299 -12.52 -16.25 6.28
C LEU A 299 -11.13 -16.03 5.70
N ARG A 300 -10.45 -17.13 5.37
CA ARG A 300 -9.24 -17.11 4.54
C ARG A 300 -9.63 -17.01 3.07
N LEU A 301 -9.11 -16.04 2.35
CA LEU A 301 -9.35 -15.78 0.93
C LEU A 301 -8.27 -16.45 0.10
N ARG A 302 -8.66 -17.13 -0.97
CA ARG A 302 -7.75 -17.75 -1.93
C ARG A 302 -7.98 -17.11 -3.29
N PRO A 303 -6.99 -16.40 -3.88
CA PRO A 303 -7.20 -15.65 -5.12
C PRO A 303 -7.67 -16.51 -6.31
N ASP A 304 -7.29 -17.78 -6.35
CA ASP A 304 -7.62 -18.76 -7.39
C ASP A 304 -8.95 -19.49 -7.15
N GLU A 305 -9.49 -19.44 -5.93
CA GLU A 305 -10.78 -20.05 -5.57
C GLU A 305 -11.94 -19.30 -6.24
N SER A 306 -12.93 -20.05 -6.75
CA SER A 306 -14.13 -19.44 -7.31
C SER A 306 -15.05 -18.89 -6.21
N LEU A 307 -15.87 -17.89 -6.55
CA LEU A 307 -16.86 -17.34 -5.62
C LEU A 307 -17.81 -18.44 -5.09
N ARG A 308 -18.19 -19.41 -5.92
CA ARG A 308 -18.99 -20.57 -5.52
C ARG A 308 -18.31 -21.42 -4.45
N ALA A 309 -17.03 -21.75 -4.63
CA ALA A 309 -16.27 -22.55 -3.68
C ALA A 309 -16.09 -21.80 -2.35
N LEU A 310 -15.83 -20.48 -2.41
CA LEU A 310 -15.76 -19.61 -1.24
C LEU A 310 -17.07 -19.64 -0.44
N LEU A 311 -18.23 -19.51 -1.10
CA LEU A 311 -19.55 -19.56 -0.46
C LEU A 311 -19.82 -20.90 0.21
N ALA A 312 -19.53 -22.01 -0.48
CA ALA A 312 -19.72 -23.35 0.05
C ALA A 312 -18.88 -23.57 1.32
N ARG A 313 -17.63 -23.12 1.30
CA ARG A 313 -16.72 -23.22 2.45
C ARG A 313 -17.18 -22.37 3.63
N LEU A 314 -17.60 -21.12 3.37
CA LEU A 314 -18.15 -20.25 4.42
C LEU A 314 -19.42 -20.86 5.03
N GLN A 315 -20.33 -21.39 4.20
CA GLN A 315 -21.54 -22.06 4.67
C GLN A 315 -21.22 -23.29 5.53
N GLN A 316 -20.24 -24.10 5.14
CA GLN A 316 -19.79 -25.26 5.90
C GLN A 316 -19.24 -24.84 7.28
N GLN A 317 -18.39 -23.80 7.31
CA GLN A 317 -17.82 -23.27 8.55
C GLN A 317 -18.91 -22.73 9.50
N GLN A 318 -19.88 -21.99 8.98
CA GLN A 318 -20.99 -21.48 9.78
C GLN A 318 -21.89 -22.60 10.31
N SER A 319 -22.15 -23.62 9.49
CA SER A 319 -23.00 -24.76 9.87
C SER A 319 -22.36 -25.58 11.00
N ALA A 320 -21.03 -25.75 10.97
CA ALA A 320 -20.28 -26.44 12.03
C ALA A 320 -20.34 -25.71 13.39
N LEU A 321 -20.59 -24.40 13.40
CA LEU A 321 -20.65 -23.58 14.60
C LEU A 321 -22.08 -23.27 15.06
N LEU A 322 -23.11 -23.69 14.32
CA LEU A 322 -24.52 -23.32 14.56
C LEU A 322 -24.98 -23.70 15.97
N GLU A 323 -24.63 -24.89 16.44
CA GLU A 323 -25.01 -25.38 17.78
C GLU A 323 -24.28 -24.65 18.92
N TYR A 324 -23.20 -23.92 18.61
CA TYR A 324 -22.31 -23.27 19.58
C TYR A 324 -22.40 -21.73 19.56
N GLN A 325 -23.34 -21.17 18.80
CA GLN A 325 -23.55 -19.73 18.65
C GLN A 325 -23.99 -19.01 19.93
N TYR A 326 -24.27 -19.75 21.00
CA TYR A 326 -24.68 -19.21 22.29
C TYR A 326 -23.49 -18.72 23.15
N LEU A 327 -22.24 -19.00 22.74
CA LEU A 327 -21.04 -18.52 23.44
C LEU A 327 -20.81 -17.03 23.16
N GLY A 328 -20.47 -16.25 24.19
CA GLY A 328 -20.26 -14.80 24.06
C GLY A 328 -18.93 -14.43 23.37
N LEU A 329 -18.93 -13.30 22.66
CA LEU A 329 -17.74 -12.80 21.93
C LEU A 329 -16.50 -12.68 22.82
N THR A 330 -16.63 -12.11 24.02
CA THR A 330 -15.49 -11.93 24.95
C THR A 330 -14.84 -13.24 25.34
N GLU A 331 -15.63 -14.31 25.46
CA GLU A 331 -15.10 -15.63 25.74
C GLU A 331 -14.39 -16.23 24.52
N ILE A 332 -14.94 -16.03 23.32
CA ILE A 332 -14.29 -16.46 22.07
C ILE A 332 -12.96 -15.71 21.85
N GLN A 333 -12.92 -14.40 22.11
CA GLN A 333 -11.71 -13.58 22.07
C GLN A 333 -10.64 -14.15 23.02
N ARG A 334 -11.00 -14.41 24.29
CA ARG A 334 -10.10 -15.04 25.26
C ARG A 334 -9.58 -16.40 24.80
N LEU A 335 -10.43 -17.24 24.19
CA LEU A 335 -10.02 -18.55 23.66
C LEU A 335 -9.06 -18.45 22.48
N SER A 336 -9.16 -17.37 21.69
CA SER A 336 -8.26 -17.11 20.58
C SER A 336 -6.89 -16.58 21.01
N GLY A 337 -6.74 -16.14 22.26
CA GLY A 337 -5.52 -15.51 22.80
C GLY A 337 -5.37 -14.03 22.45
N HIS A 338 -6.39 -13.42 21.82
CA HIS A 338 -6.40 -12.01 21.41
C HIS A 338 -7.39 -11.20 22.26
N GLY A 339 -7.04 -9.95 22.57
CA GLY A 339 -7.92 -9.03 23.32
C GLY A 339 -9.11 -8.49 22.52
N GLU A 340 -8.95 -8.41 21.20
CA GLU A 340 -9.97 -8.03 20.22
C GLU A 340 -9.63 -8.76 18.91
N LEU A 341 -10.64 -9.13 18.12
CA LEU A 341 -10.45 -9.88 16.88
C LEU A 341 -10.71 -9.05 15.61
N PHE A 342 -11.58 -8.05 15.71
CA PHE A 342 -12.04 -7.23 14.58
C PHE A 342 -12.63 -5.91 15.06
N ASP A 343 -12.66 -4.91 14.18
CA ASP A 343 -13.30 -3.60 14.42
C ASP A 343 -14.43 -3.28 13.41
N THR A 344 -14.96 -4.29 12.72
CA THR A 344 -16.11 -4.14 11.80
C THR A 344 -17.22 -5.15 12.07
N LEU A 345 -18.47 -4.76 11.77
CA LEU A 345 -19.66 -5.58 12.03
C LEU A 345 -20.59 -5.65 10.81
N VAL A 346 -21.10 -6.84 10.50
CA VAL A 346 -22.14 -7.07 9.47
C VAL A 346 -23.43 -7.58 10.10
N VAL A 347 -24.51 -6.85 9.90
CA VAL A 347 -25.87 -7.19 10.34
C VAL A 347 -26.76 -7.41 9.12
N PHE A 348 -27.49 -8.53 9.11
CA PHE A 348 -28.47 -8.84 8.07
C PHE A 348 -29.88 -8.83 8.67
N GLU A 349 -30.66 -7.79 8.36
CA GLU A 349 -31.96 -7.56 8.99
C GLU A 349 -33.09 -8.27 8.23
N ASN A 350 -33.29 -9.55 8.52
CA ASN A 350 -34.39 -10.33 7.94
C ASN A 350 -35.62 -10.37 8.87
N TYR A 351 -36.08 -9.20 9.33
CA TYR A 351 -37.23 -9.14 10.23
C TYR A 351 -38.56 -9.37 9.48
N PRO A 352 -39.53 -10.05 10.09
CA PRO A 352 -40.87 -10.14 9.54
C PRO A 352 -41.56 -8.77 9.69
N VAL A 353 -41.42 -7.88 8.70
CA VAL A 353 -42.13 -6.60 8.69
C VAL A 353 -42.87 -6.40 7.38
N SER A 354 -44.19 -6.53 7.42
CA SER A 354 -45.07 -5.82 6.50
C SER A 354 -45.05 -4.34 6.91
N THR A 355 -44.24 -3.52 6.23
CA THR A 355 -44.22 -2.07 6.48
C THR A 355 -45.53 -1.37 6.07
N ASP A 356 -46.46 -2.10 5.46
CA ASP A 356 -47.83 -1.67 5.19
C ASP A 356 -48.82 -2.37 6.13
N ASN A 357 -48.72 -2.14 7.44
CA ASN A 357 -49.90 -2.28 8.29
C ASN A 357 -50.78 -1.05 8.09
N ALA A 358 -51.31 -0.91 6.87
CA ALA A 358 -52.42 -0.03 6.60
C ALA A 358 -53.59 -0.53 7.45
N ASP A 359 -54.04 0.33 8.35
CA ASP A 359 -55.31 0.20 9.04
C ASP A 359 -56.40 -0.21 8.03
N THR A 360 -56.94 -1.42 8.14
CA THR A 360 -58.08 -1.87 7.33
C THR A 360 -59.36 -1.08 7.63
N SER A 361 -59.36 -0.17 8.63
CA SER A 361 -60.42 0.82 8.86
C SER A 361 -60.17 2.19 8.22
N GLY A 362 -58.95 2.47 7.73
CA GLY A 362 -58.59 3.67 6.96
C GLY A 362 -58.50 5.00 7.73
N THR A 363 -58.52 5.01 9.08
CA THR A 363 -58.64 6.25 9.87
C THR A 363 -57.34 6.77 10.50
N LEU A 364 -56.36 5.90 10.76
CA LEU A 364 -55.05 6.28 11.31
C LEU A 364 -53.91 5.60 10.53
N ARG A 365 -53.14 6.39 9.75
CA ARG A 365 -51.97 5.88 9.02
C ARG A 365 -50.75 5.93 9.93
N THR A 366 -50.04 4.81 10.02
CA THR A 366 -48.82 4.68 10.83
C THR A 366 -47.64 4.36 9.92
N ARG A 367 -46.52 5.07 10.10
CA ARG A 367 -45.26 4.74 9.43
C ARG A 367 -44.07 4.97 10.36
N MET A 368 -43.02 4.18 10.23
CA MET A 368 -41.75 4.50 10.87
C MET A 368 -41.16 5.75 10.22
N HIS A 369 -40.78 6.73 11.02
CA HIS A 369 -40.27 8.03 10.58
C HIS A 369 -38.75 8.10 10.65
N SER A 370 -38.14 7.63 11.74
CA SER A 370 -36.69 7.56 11.91
C SER A 370 -36.30 6.49 12.94
N HIS A 371 -35.05 6.06 12.88
CA HIS A 371 -34.41 5.11 13.79
C HIS A 371 -32.96 5.56 14.03
N ARG A 372 -32.54 5.66 15.29
CA ARG A 372 -31.19 6.09 15.70
C ARG A 372 -30.66 5.16 16.80
N GLY A 373 -29.34 4.93 16.80
CA GLY A 373 -28.65 4.01 17.73
C GLY A 373 -28.69 2.54 17.29
N GLY A 374 -28.04 1.65 18.04
CA GLY A 374 -28.00 0.20 17.76
C GLY A 374 -26.60 -0.40 17.73
N ASP A 375 -26.51 -1.74 17.62
CA ASP A 375 -25.26 -2.53 17.75
C ASP A 375 -24.11 -2.09 16.84
N THR A 376 -24.41 -1.60 15.64
CA THR A 376 -23.37 -1.17 14.68
C THR A 376 -22.71 0.15 15.05
N SER A 377 -23.34 0.99 15.87
CA SER A 377 -22.85 2.33 16.20
C SER A 377 -21.58 2.32 17.07
N HIS A 378 -21.24 1.19 17.69
CA HIS A 378 -20.02 1.03 18.48
C HIS A 378 -18.77 0.74 17.63
N TYR A 379 -18.94 0.22 16.41
CA TYR A 379 -17.83 -0.15 15.54
C TYR A 379 -17.44 1.01 14.61
N PRO A 380 -16.15 1.21 14.32
CA PRO A 380 -15.67 2.21 13.36
C PRO A 380 -16.35 2.14 11.99
N LEU A 381 -16.66 0.94 11.53
CA LEU A 381 -17.41 0.68 10.30
C LEU A 381 -18.32 -0.54 10.46
N GLY A 382 -19.62 -0.35 10.26
CA GLY A 382 -20.63 -1.41 10.27
C GLY A 382 -21.47 -1.40 8.99
N LEU A 383 -21.95 -2.57 8.57
CA LEU A 383 -22.88 -2.74 7.46
C LEU A 383 -24.20 -3.33 7.96
N VAL A 384 -25.30 -2.64 7.70
CA VAL A 384 -26.66 -3.18 7.87
C VAL A 384 -27.25 -3.45 6.49
N ALA A 385 -27.45 -4.71 6.14
CA ALA A 385 -28.07 -5.15 4.91
C ALA A 385 -29.55 -5.48 5.13
N VAL A 386 -30.44 -4.78 4.42
CA VAL A 386 -31.89 -4.94 4.52
C VAL A 386 -32.44 -5.50 3.21
N PRO A 387 -32.96 -6.74 3.19
CA PRO A 387 -33.52 -7.36 1.99
C PRO A 387 -34.82 -6.66 1.55
N GLY A 388 -35.10 -6.70 0.26
CA GLY A 388 -36.30 -6.12 -0.34
C GLY A 388 -36.23 -6.19 -1.87
N ALA A 389 -37.15 -5.50 -2.55
CA ALA A 389 -37.10 -5.37 -4.01
C ALA A 389 -35.78 -4.76 -4.49
N GLN A 390 -35.22 -3.85 -3.69
CA GLN A 390 -33.85 -3.38 -3.77
C GLN A 390 -33.17 -3.72 -2.44
N LEU A 391 -32.02 -4.37 -2.51
CA LEU A 391 -31.17 -4.61 -1.34
C LEU A 391 -30.59 -3.27 -0.88
N LYS A 392 -30.98 -2.84 0.32
CA LYS A 392 -30.46 -1.62 0.95
C LYS A 392 -29.25 -1.97 1.81
N LEU A 393 -28.23 -1.14 1.75
CA LEU A 393 -26.95 -1.29 2.43
C LEU A 393 -26.68 0.01 3.18
N ASN A 394 -26.84 -0.01 4.50
CA ASN A 394 -26.56 1.15 5.34
C ASN A 394 -25.20 0.98 5.99
N PHE A 395 -24.26 1.84 5.63
CA PHE A 395 -22.92 1.85 6.20
C PHE A 395 -22.89 2.79 7.40
N SER A 396 -22.84 2.23 8.60
CA SER A 396 -22.59 3.01 9.81
C SER A 396 -21.09 3.25 9.92
N TYR A 397 -20.65 4.48 10.13
CA TYR A 397 -19.24 4.81 10.21
C TYR A 397 -18.98 5.90 11.23
N ARG A 398 -17.77 5.90 11.79
CA ARG A 398 -17.31 6.98 12.66
C ARG A 398 -16.59 8.08 11.86
N PRO A 399 -17.07 9.34 11.90
CA PRO A 399 -16.51 10.43 11.08
C PRO A 399 -15.11 10.89 11.52
N ASP A 400 -14.68 10.58 12.75
CA ASP A 400 -13.29 10.79 13.20
C ASP A 400 -12.29 9.81 12.56
N VAL A 401 -12.79 8.70 12.00
CA VAL A 401 -11.97 7.64 11.39
C VAL A 401 -12.08 7.68 9.87
N PHE A 402 -13.30 7.83 9.36
CA PHE A 402 -13.60 7.82 7.94
C PHE A 402 -14.31 9.11 7.53
N SER A 403 -13.76 9.78 6.53
CA SER A 403 -14.47 10.83 5.82
C SER A 403 -15.63 10.24 5.00
N LEU A 404 -16.66 11.06 4.75
CA LEU A 404 -17.79 10.70 3.90
C LEU A 404 -17.36 10.19 2.50
N LEU A 405 -16.27 10.77 1.95
CA LEU A 405 -15.72 10.34 0.65
C LEU A 405 -15.13 8.93 0.73
N GLN A 406 -14.42 8.58 1.81
CA GLN A 406 -13.88 7.24 2.01
C GLN A 406 -15.01 6.21 2.11
N VAL A 407 -16.05 6.49 2.90
CA VAL A 407 -17.18 5.55 3.06
C VAL A 407 -17.97 5.37 1.77
N ARG A 408 -18.16 6.44 0.99
CA ARG A 408 -18.75 6.35 -0.35
C ARG A 408 -17.95 5.39 -1.24
N ARG A 409 -16.63 5.53 -1.29
CA ARG A 409 -15.74 4.63 -2.05
C ARG A 409 -15.82 3.19 -1.56
N ILE A 410 -15.87 2.98 -0.25
CA ILE A 410 -16.07 1.66 0.37
C ILE A 410 -17.41 1.04 -0.11
N ALA A 411 -18.49 1.81 -0.08
CA ALA A 411 -19.80 1.34 -0.52
C ALA A 411 -19.84 0.99 -2.02
N GLU A 412 -19.20 1.81 -2.87
CA GLU A 412 -19.08 1.56 -4.31
C GLU A 412 -18.26 0.29 -4.60
N ARG A 413 -17.14 0.08 -3.90
CA ARG A 413 -16.33 -1.14 -4.00
C ARG A 413 -17.11 -2.37 -3.57
N TYR A 414 -17.86 -2.27 -2.47
CA TYR A 414 -18.71 -3.35 -2.00
C TYR A 414 -19.82 -3.70 -3.01
N ALA A 415 -20.45 -2.68 -3.61
CA ALA A 415 -21.45 -2.88 -4.66
C ALA A 415 -20.86 -3.59 -5.89
N ARG A 416 -19.61 -3.28 -6.29
CA ARG A 416 -18.89 -3.99 -7.38
C ARG A 416 -18.64 -5.46 -7.05
N ILE A 417 -18.26 -5.77 -5.81
CA ILE A 417 -18.11 -7.17 -5.36
C ILE A 417 -19.45 -7.90 -5.48
N LEU A 418 -20.54 -7.29 -4.99
CA LEU A 418 -21.87 -7.87 -5.09
C LEU A 418 -22.33 -8.06 -6.55
N ASP A 419 -21.99 -7.15 -7.47
CA ASP A 419 -22.27 -7.34 -8.89
C ASP A 419 -21.48 -8.51 -9.50
N ALA A 420 -20.24 -8.75 -9.05
CA ALA A 420 -19.47 -9.93 -9.45
C ALA A 420 -20.16 -11.23 -9.00
N PHE A 421 -20.66 -11.29 -7.75
CA PHE A 421 -21.48 -12.41 -7.27
C PHE A 421 -22.78 -12.57 -8.06
N ALA A 422 -23.41 -11.47 -8.45
CA ALA A 422 -24.66 -11.50 -9.23
C ALA A 422 -24.44 -12.03 -10.66
N THR A 423 -23.25 -11.81 -11.21
CA THR A 423 -22.93 -12.08 -12.62
C THR A 423 -22.36 -13.48 -12.84
N ASP A 424 -21.33 -13.87 -12.10
CA ASP A 424 -20.59 -15.11 -12.35
C ASP A 424 -19.95 -15.68 -11.07
N LEU A 425 -20.53 -16.77 -10.54
CA LEU A 425 -20.02 -17.43 -9.35
C LEU A 425 -18.78 -18.32 -9.61
N ASP A 426 -18.47 -18.62 -10.87
CA ASP A 426 -17.30 -19.44 -11.20
C ASP A 426 -16.04 -18.57 -11.42
N ARG A 427 -16.20 -17.24 -11.41
CA ARG A 427 -15.10 -16.27 -11.39
C ARG A 427 -14.19 -16.48 -10.17
N PRO A 428 -12.85 -16.51 -10.36
CA PRO A 428 -11.90 -16.51 -9.25
C PRO A 428 -11.95 -15.22 -8.41
N VAL A 429 -11.81 -15.33 -7.09
CA VAL A 429 -11.84 -14.19 -6.15
C VAL A 429 -10.81 -13.11 -6.53
N GLY A 430 -9.62 -13.52 -6.94
CA GLY A 430 -8.54 -12.61 -7.33
C GLY A 430 -8.80 -11.81 -8.61
N ARG A 431 -9.80 -12.21 -9.42
CA ARG A 431 -10.20 -11.52 -10.67
C ARG A 431 -11.32 -10.50 -10.48
N ILE A 432 -11.73 -10.22 -9.25
CA ILE A 432 -12.71 -9.18 -8.98
C ILE A 432 -12.03 -7.82 -9.09
N GLU A 433 -12.55 -7.01 -10.01
CA GLU A 433 -12.12 -5.63 -10.21
C GLU A 433 -12.76 -4.70 -9.18
N LEU A 434 -11.94 -4.19 -8.26
CA LEU A 434 -12.41 -3.36 -7.15
C LEU A 434 -12.27 -1.86 -7.39
N LEU A 435 -11.36 -1.44 -8.28
CA LEU A 435 -11.17 -0.02 -8.59
C LEU A 435 -12.16 0.45 -9.65
N ASP A 436 -12.72 1.64 -9.45
CA ASP A 436 -13.52 2.32 -10.46
C ASP A 436 -12.65 2.68 -11.65
N PRO A 437 -13.15 2.63 -12.90
CA PRO A 437 -12.42 3.17 -14.04
C PRO A 437 -11.88 4.60 -13.84
N SER A 438 -12.57 5.45 -13.08
CA SER A 438 -12.07 6.78 -12.68
C SER A 438 -10.91 6.73 -11.68
N GLU A 439 -10.90 5.79 -10.73
CA GLU A 439 -9.79 5.55 -9.80
C GLU A 439 -8.54 5.03 -10.53
N ARG A 440 -8.71 4.49 -11.75
CA ARG A 440 -7.62 4.06 -12.62
C ARG A 440 -7.04 5.18 -13.47
N ARG A 441 -7.78 6.28 -13.67
CA ARG A 441 -7.39 7.36 -14.60
C ARG A 441 -6.02 7.96 -14.29
N PRO A 442 -5.64 8.26 -13.04
CA PRO A 442 -4.31 8.83 -12.77
C PRO A 442 -3.17 7.95 -13.31
N TRP A 443 -3.29 6.62 -13.19
CA TRP A 443 -2.33 5.73 -13.84
C TRP A 443 -2.54 5.68 -15.35
N LEU A 444 -3.78 5.55 -15.85
CA LEU A 444 -4.05 5.33 -17.28
C LEU A 444 -3.59 6.53 -18.12
N ASP A 445 -3.91 7.73 -17.65
CA ASP A 445 -3.53 9.00 -18.27
C ASP A 445 -2.03 9.24 -18.07
N GLY A 446 -1.49 8.98 -16.86
CA GLY A 446 -0.05 9.08 -16.59
C GLY A 446 0.79 8.14 -17.45
N ASN A 447 0.26 6.96 -17.79
CA ASN A 447 0.91 5.95 -18.63
C ASN A 447 0.68 6.15 -20.14
N ALA A 448 -0.03 7.20 -20.56
CA ALA A 448 -0.23 7.54 -21.97
C ALA A 448 1.03 8.23 -22.56
N THR A 449 2.18 7.57 -22.47
CA THR A 449 3.50 8.14 -22.79
C THR A 449 4.02 7.78 -24.18
N ALA A 450 3.20 7.13 -25.01
CA ALA A 450 3.61 6.66 -26.33
C ALA A 450 4.06 7.85 -27.20
N GLN A 451 5.30 7.77 -27.71
CA GLN A 451 5.88 8.77 -28.60
C GLN A 451 6.65 8.08 -29.73
N PRO A 452 6.52 8.53 -30.98
CA PRO A 452 7.31 7.99 -32.08
C PRO A 452 8.80 8.28 -31.86
N VAL A 453 9.63 7.26 -31.98
CA VAL A 453 11.09 7.35 -31.87
C VAL A 453 11.71 6.57 -33.02
N ASP A 454 12.69 7.18 -33.68
CA ASP A 454 13.50 6.50 -34.68
C ASP A 454 14.38 5.46 -33.96
N GLU A 455 14.05 4.18 -34.13
CA GLU A 455 14.82 3.08 -33.57
C GLU A 455 16.12 2.91 -34.38
N LEU A 456 17.17 3.63 -33.97
CA LEU A 456 18.51 3.57 -34.55
C LEU A 456 19.54 3.13 -33.51
N CYS A 457 20.63 2.52 -33.97
CA CYS A 457 21.75 2.21 -33.09
C CYS A 457 22.46 3.48 -32.62
N LEU A 458 22.97 3.47 -31.39
CA LEU A 458 23.70 4.61 -30.81
C LEU A 458 24.85 5.09 -31.69
N SER A 459 25.58 4.17 -32.32
CA SER A 459 26.64 4.49 -33.29
C SER A 459 26.10 5.28 -34.48
N THR A 460 24.97 4.88 -35.04
CA THR A 460 24.29 5.60 -36.13
C THR A 460 23.80 6.98 -35.71
N LEU A 461 23.22 7.11 -34.51
CA LEU A 461 22.77 8.40 -33.99
C LEU A 461 23.95 9.39 -33.82
N PHE A 462 25.08 8.90 -33.31
CA PHE A 462 26.31 9.68 -33.21
C PHE A 462 26.84 10.08 -34.59
N GLU A 463 26.87 9.16 -35.55
CA GLU A 463 27.34 9.42 -36.93
C GLU A 463 26.49 10.48 -37.65
N GLN A 464 25.17 10.46 -37.44
CA GLN A 464 24.29 11.51 -37.95
C GLN A 464 24.63 12.88 -37.35
N GLN A 465 24.97 12.94 -36.06
CA GLN A 465 25.39 14.20 -35.44
C GLN A 465 26.75 14.68 -35.95
N VAL A 466 27.69 13.77 -36.19
CA VAL A 466 28.98 14.07 -36.81
C VAL A 466 28.78 14.69 -38.19
N ALA A 467 27.87 14.14 -39.01
CA ALA A 467 27.57 14.68 -40.33
C ALA A 467 26.94 16.09 -40.26
N ARG A 468 26.14 16.38 -39.23
CA ARG A 468 25.51 17.70 -39.03
C ARG A 468 26.51 18.77 -38.60
N SER A 469 27.48 18.43 -37.76
CA SER A 469 28.36 19.40 -37.09
C SER A 469 29.82 18.94 -36.95
N PRO A 470 30.51 18.60 -38.05
CA PRO A 470 31.82 17.92 -38.00
C PRO A 470 32.92 18.74 -37.31
N ALA A 471 32.87 20.07 -37.43
CA ALA A 471 33.87 20.98 -36.88
C ALA A 471 33.58 21.40 -35.42
N ALA A 472 32.39 21.14 -34.90
CA ALA A 472 32.03 21.47 -33.52
C ALA A 472 32.82 20.60 -32.54
N ILE A 473 33.11 21.14 -31.35
CA ILE A 473 33.81 20.40 -30.28
C ILE A 473 32.86 19.34 -29.71
N ALA A 474 33.33 18.09 -29.70
CA ALA A 474 32.59 16.94 -29.19
C ALA A 474 33.06 16.52 -27.80
N ALA A 475 34.37 16.46 -27.56
CA ALA A 475 34.92 15.96 -26.29
C ALA A 475 36.07 16.84 -25.80
N ILE A 476 36.09 17.08 -24.48
CA ILE A 476 37.08 17.88 -23.77
C ILE A 476 37.59 17.07 -22.59
N PHE A 477 38.91 17.00 -22.43
CA PHE A 477 39.57 16.45 -21.24
C PHE A 477 40.81 17.29 -20.98
N GLU A 478 40.89 17.92 -19.80
CA GLU A 478 41.92 18.91 -19.49
C GLU A 478 42.00 19.99 -20.61
N ASP A 479 43.18 20.25 -21.15
CA ASP A 479 43.39 21.22 -22.24
C ASP A 479 43.13 20.61 -23.64
N GLN A 480 42.88 19.30 -23.72
CA GLN A 480 42.68 18.60 -24.99
C GLN A 480 41.23 18.70 -25.46
N ARG A 481 41.06 18.92 -26.78
CA ARG A 481 39.74 19.06 -27.41
C ARG A 481 39.71 18.27 -28.71
N LEU A 482 38.63 17.50 -28.92
CA LEU A 482 38.35 16.83 -30.18
C LEU A 482 37.07 17.38 -30.78
N SER A 483 37.10 17.68 -32.08
CA SER A 483 35.88 17.90 -32.85
C SER A 483 35.10 16.60 -33.06
N PHE A 484 33.83 16.71 -33.45
CA PHE A 484 33.02 15.55 -33.85
C PHE A 484 33.71 14.72 -34.94
N ALA A 485 34.28 15.36 -35.96
CA ALA A 485 35.00 14.66 -37.02
C ALA A 485 36.25 13.92 -36.49
N GLN A 486 37.04 14.56 -35.61
CA GLN A 486 38.25 13.95 -35.04
C GLN A 486 37.93 12.78 -34.11
N LEU A 487 36.93 12.93 -33.24
CA LEU A 487 36.46 11.86 -32.37
C LEU A 487 35.92 10.68 -33.19
N ASN A 488 35.13 10.97 -34.23
CA ASN A 488 34.58 9.95 -35.10
C ASN A 488 35.68 9.19 -35.87
N GLU A 489 36.68 9.88 -36.42
CA GLU A 489 37.81 9.24 -37.10
C GLU A 489 38.58 8.30 -36.16
N ARG A 490 38.91 8.77 -34.95
CA ARG A 490 39.61 7.93 -33.96
C ARG A 490 38.80 6.69 -33.59
N ALA A 491 37.50 6.87 -33.34
CA ALA A 491 36.60 5.76 -33.02
C ALA A 491 36.43 4.80 -34.20
N ASN A 492 36.40 5.29 -35.44
CA ASN A 492 36.31 4.46 -36.64
C ASN A 492 37.55 3.58 -36.83
N ARG A 493 38.75 4.15 -36.70
CA ARG A 493 40.01 3.38 -36.81
C ARG A 493 40.07 2.27 -35.79
N LEU A 494 39.72 2.59 -34.54
CA LEU A 494 39.65 1.58 -33.48
C LEU A 494 38.54 0.55 -33.73
N ALA A 495 37.38 0.96 -34.25
CA ALA A 495 36.31 0.02 -34.59
C ALA A 495 36.72 -0.98 -35.69
N HIS A 496 37.42 -0.54 -36.74
CA HIS A 496 37.93 -1.45 -37.78
C HIS A 496 38.98 -2.42 -37.23
N LEU A 497 39.84 -1.96 -36.32
CA LEU A 497 40.78 -2.84 -35.61
C LEU A 497 40.03 -3.89 -34.77
N LEU A 498 39.02 -3.46 -34.00
CA LEU A 498 38.21 -4.37 -33.18
C LEU A 498 37.44 -5.38 -34.02
N ILE A 499 36.89 -4.97 -35.17
CA ILE A 499 36.24 -5.88 -36.13
C ILE A 499 37.24 -6.94 -36.62
N ALA A 500 38.47 -6.52 -36.96
CA ALA A 500 39.53 -7.45 -37.36
C ALA A 500 39.95 -8.41 -36.23
N ASP A 501 39.83 -7.98 -34.97
CA ASP A 501 40.05 -8.81 -33.78
C ASP A 501 38.83 -9.71 -33.43
N GLY A 502 37.74 -9.65 -34.22
CA GLY A 502 36.58 -10.51 -34.05
C GLY A 502 35.41 -9.90 -33.28
N VAL A 503 35.43 -8.59 -33.01
CA VAL A 503 34.31 -7.88 -32.38
C VAL A 503 33.18 -7.70 -33.39
N GLY A 504 31.96 -8.00 -32.95
CA GLY A 504 30.75 -7.80 -33.72
C GLY A 504 29.49 -7.93 -32.86
N PRO A 505 28.30 -7.99 -33.47
CA PRO A 505 27.07 -8.14 -32.71
C PRO A 505 27.02 -9.38 -31.81
N GLU A 506 26.39 -9.24 -30.64
CA GLU A 506 26.34 -10.22 -29.53
C GLU A 506 27.70 -10.51 -28.86
N THR A 507 28.76 -9.75 -29.18
CA THR A 507 30.06 -9.83 -28.48
C THR A 507 30.24 -8.68 -27.50
N LEU A 508 31.05 -8.90 -26.47
CA LEU A 508 31.41 -7.89 -25.47
C LEU A 508 32.87 -7.49 -25.59
N VAL A 509 33.15 -6.21 -25.35
CA VAL A 509 34.51 -5.68 -25.17
C VAL A 509 34.54 -4.98 -23.82
N ALA A 510 35.44 -5.40 -22.94
CA ALA A 510 35.60 -4.72 -21.67
C ALA A 510 36.50 -3.50 -21.83
N VAL A 511 36.25 -2.43 -21.07
CA VAL A 511 36.95 -1.15 -21.17
C VAL A 511 37.45 -0.77 -19.78
N ALA A 512 38.76 -0.86 -19.57
CA ALA A 512 39.46 -0.53 -18.34
C ALA A 512 40.31 0.73 -18.57
N LEU A 513 39.64 1.88 -18.66
CA LEU A 513 40.25 3.18 -18.91
C LEU A 513 39.66 4.23 -17.95
N PRO A 514 40.49 5.08 -17.33
CA PRO A 514 40.00 6.24 -16.59
C PRO A 514 39.38 7.27 -17.55
N HIS A 515 38.71 8.27 -16.98
CA HIS A 515 38.21 9.41 -17.76
C HIS A 515 39.35 10.04 -18.57
N SER A 516 39.19 9.99 -19.90
CA SER A 516 40.14 10.49 -20.89
C SER A 516 39.46 10.52 -22.27
N LEU A 517 40.07 11.17 -23.25
CA LEU A 517 39.59 11.11 -24.63
C LEU A 517 39.62 9.68 -25.20
N ASP A 518 40.49 8.81 -24.68
CA ASP A 518 40.58 7.41 -25.08
C ASP A 518 39.37 6.60 -24.59
N LEU A 519 38.84 6.90 -23.39
CA LEU A 519 37.64 6.25 -22.87
C LEU A 519 36.46 6.44 -23.82
N ILE A 520 36.08 7.68 -24.13
CA ILE A 520 34.93 7.94 -25.00
C ILE A 520 35.16 7.44 -26.43
N THR A 521 36.41 7.51 -26.92
CA THR A 521 36.81 6.91 -28.20
C THR A 521 36.59 5.39 -28.20
N ALA A 522 37.01 4.69 -27.15
CA ALA A 522 36.85 3.25 -26.99
C ALA A 522 35.38 2.83 -26.93
N LEU A 523 34.56 3.52 -26.12
CA LEU A 523 33.13 3.24 -26.03
C LEU A 523 32.45 3.37 -27.40
N LEU A 524 32.70 4.47 -28.13
CA LEU A 524 32.16 4.68 -29.46
C LEU A 524 32.68 3.64 -30.47
N ALA A 525 33.97 3.27 -30.39
CA ALA A 525 34.56 2.28 -31.28
C ALA A 525 33.93 0.88 -31.11
N VAL A 526 33.66 0.46 -29.87
CA VAL A 526 32.97 -0.80 -29.58
C VAL A 526 31.56 -0.80 -30.18
N LEU A 527 30.79 0.27 -29.96
CA LEU A 527 29.45 0.43 -30.54
C LEU A 527 29.46 0.46 -32.08
N LYS A 528 30.50 1.05 -32.69
CA LYS A 528 30.68 1.12 -34.15
C LYS A 528 31.08 -0.24 -34.74
N ALA A 529 31.91 -1.00 -34.04
CA ALA A 529 32.24 -2.38 -34.38
C ALA A 529 31.00 -3.31 -34.28
N GLY A 530 29.98 -2.87 -33.54
CA GLY A 530 28.73 -3.60 -33.34
C GLY A 530 28.72 -4.45 -32.07
N GLY A 531 29.77 -4.40 -31.26
CA GLY A 531 29.81 -5.04 -29.94
C GLY A 531 29.18 -4.16 -28.85
N ALA A 532 29.02 -4.73 -27.66
CA ALA A 532 28.65 -4.00 -26.46
C ALA A 532 29.85 -3.75 -25.56
N TYR A 533 29.92 -2.55 -24.97
CA TYR A 533 30.98 -2.24 -24.03
C TYR A 533 30.62 -2.70 -22.60
N LEU A 534 31.63 -3.16 -21.86
CA LEU A 534 31.57 -3.46 -20.44
C LEU A 534 32.60 -2.60 -19.71
N PRO A 535 32.21 -1.49 -19.05
CA PRO A 535 33.15 -0.66 -18.33
C PRO A 535 33.65 -1.40 -17.08
N LEU A 536 34.95 -1.34 -16.83
CA LEU A 536 35.60 -1.88 -15.64
C LEU A 536 36.20 -0.75 -14.81
N ASP A 537 35.96 -0.78 -13.51
CA ASP A 537 36.59 0.13 -12.58
C ASP A 537 37.90 -0.51 -12.09
N ILE A 538 39.03 0.11 -12.42
CA ILE A 538 40.36 -0.42 -12.10
C ILE A 538 40.66 -0.34 -10.60
N GLU A 539 39.87 0.41 -9.84
CA GLU A 539 39.96 0.46 -8.38
C GLU A 539 39.23 -0.72 -7.71
N TYR A 540 38.47 -1.53 -8.47
CA TYR A 540 37.84 -2.72 -7.92
C TYR A 540 38.86 -3.80 -7.54
N PRO A 541 38.58 -4.59 -6.48
CA PRO A 541 39.44 -5.71 -6.12
C PRO A 541 39.63 -6.70 -7.27
N ALA A 542 40.81 -7.29 -7.36
CA ALA A 542 41.19 -8.20 -8.45
C ALA A 542 40.20 -9.37 -8.62
N ASP A 543 39.70 -9.94 -7.52
CA ASP A 543 38.71 -11.02 -7.54
C ASP A 543 37.38 -10.59 -8.18
N ARG A 544 36.97 -9.34 -7.96
CA ARG A 544 35.74 -8.79 -8.56
C ARG A 544 35.91 -8.57 -10.06
N LEU A 545 37.06 -8.03 -10.47
CA LEU A 545 37.39 -7.88 -11.89
C LEU A 545 37.49 -9.24 -12.59
N ALA A 546 38.15 -10.22 -11.97
CA ALA A 546 38.24 -11.58 -12.47
C ALA A 546 36.86 -12.22 -12.65
N PHE A 547 35.98 -12.09 -11.66
CA PHE A 547 34.61 -12.57 -11.75
C PHE A 547 33.83 -11.92 -12.91
N MET A 548 33.90 -10.59 -13.06
CA MET A 548 33.22 -9.87 -14.13
C MET A 548 33.70 -10.33 -15.51
N LEU A 549 35.01 -10.53 -15.67
CA LEU A 549 35.61 -11.03 -16.91
C LEU A 549 35.24 -12.49 -17.20
N GLU A 550 35.18 -13.34 -16.18
CA GLU A 550 34.79 -14.75 -16.31
C GLU A 550 33.29 -14.90 -16.69
N ASP A 551 32.41 -14.12 -16.07
CA ASP A 551 30.98 -14.13 -16.33
C ASP A 551 30.65 -13.48 -17.68
N ALA A 552 31.34 -12.40 -18.07
CA ALA A 552 31.10 -11.69 -19.33
C ALA A 552 31.81 -12.25 -20.55
N ARG A 553 32.99 -12.87 -20.39
CA ARG A 553 33.83 -13.40 -21.48
C ARG A 553 34.01 -12.44 -22.66
N PRO A 554 34.52 -11.21 -22.43
CA PRO A 554 34.74 -10.27 -23.51
C PRO A 554 35.80 -10.78 -24.49
N ILE A 555 35.73 -10.35 -25.75
CA ILE A 555 36.73 -10.66 -26.80
C ILE A 555 38.11 -10.16 -26.36
N CYS A 556 38.16 -8.96 -25.81
CA CYS A 556 39.36 -8.37 -25.23
C CYS A 556 38.99 -7.31 -24.17
N VAL A 557 40.01 -6.86 -23.43
CA VAL A 557 39.95 -5.69 -22.57
C VAL A 557 40.76 -4.56 -23.21
N LEU A 558 40.09 -3.46 -23.56
CA LEU A 558 40.73 -2.23 -23.99
C LEU A 558 41.27 -1.51 -22.77
N THR A 559 42.57 -1.24 -22.77
CA THR A 559 43.27 -0.60 -21.66
C THR A 559 44.52 0.15 -22.15
N ARG A 560 45.38 0.56 -21.23
CA ARG A 560 46.70 1.12 -21.50
C ARG A 560 47.77 0.33 -20.74
N SER A 561 49.01 0.45 -21.18
CA SER A 561 50.15 -0.30 -20.64
C SER A 561 50.42 0.00 -19.17
N ASP A 562 50.14 1.23 -18.72
CA ASP A 562 50.24 1.65 -17.32
C ASP A 562 49.16 1.00 -16.41
N ILE A 563 48.03 0.63 -16.97
CA ILE A 563 46.89 0.02 -16.25
C ILE A 563 46.90 -1.50 -16.33
N ALA A 564 47.48 -2.07 -17.40
CA ALA A 564 47.47 -3.49 -17.71
C ALA A 564 47.88 -4.41 -16.53
N THR A 565 48.79 -3.94 -15.67
CA THR A 565 49.28 -4.70 -14.51
C THR A 565 48.27 -4.84 -13.37
N ALA A 566 47.25 -3.97 -13.30
CA ALA A 566 46.19 -4.04 -12.30
C ALA A 566 45.07 -5.03 -12.70
N LEU A 567 45.07 -5.50 -13.94
CA LEU A 567 44.07 -6.44 -14.45
C LEU A 567 44.46 -7.89 -14.15
N PRO A 568 43.48 -8.81 -14.00
CA PRO A 568 43.75 -10.22 -13.76
C PRO A 568 44.67 -10.85 -14.83
N ALA A 569 45.62 -11.68 -14.38
CA ALA A 569 46.55 -12.38 -15.27
C ALA A 569 45.82 -13.32 -16.25
N GLY A 570 46.33 -13.45 -17.47
CA GLY A 570 45.74 -14.31 -18.51
C GLY A 570 44.57 -13.66 -19.28
N THR A 571 44.25 -12.40 -18.99
CA THR A 571 43.26 -11.62 -19.73
C THR A 571 43.80 -11.23 -21.11
N SER A 572 42.98 -11.34 -22.16
CA SER A 572 43.31 -10.84 -23.50
C SER A 572 43.26 -9.30 -23.53
N LEU A 573 44.42 -8.66 -23.40
CA LEU A 573 44.53 -7.21 -23.36
C LEU A 573 44.77 -6.62 -24.76
N ARG A 574 44.19 -5.44 -25.01
CA ARG A 574 44.50 -4.57 -26.13
C ARG A 574 44.90 -3.21 -25.57
N CYS A 575 46.21 -2.96 -25.49
CA CYS A 575 46.74 -1.71 -24.96
C CYS A 575 46.76 -0.64 -26.07
N LEU A 576 46.05 0.46 -25.87
CA LEU A 576 45.91 1.51 -26.89
C LEU A 576 47.22 2.27 -27.18
N ASP A 577 48.19 2.17 -26.27
CA ASP A 577 49.50 2.80 -26.32
C ASP A 577 50.63 1.84 -26.71
N ASP A 578 50.32 0.56 -26.96
CA ASP A 578 51.33 -0.39 -27.44
C ASP A 578 51.68 -0.14 -28.93
N LEU A 579 52.94 -0.44 -29.31
CA LEU A 579 53.45 -0.12 -30.64
C LEU A 579 52.70 -0.86 -31.76
N ASP A 580 52.31 -2.11 -31.53
CA ASP A 580 51.56 -2.93 -32.51
C ASP A 580 50.18 -2.32 -32.78
N THR A 581 49.46 -1.96 -31.73
CA THR A 581 48.13 -1.35 -31.81
C THR A 581 48.21 0.01 -32.47
N LEU A 582 49.18 0.85 -32.11
CA LEU A 582 49.40 2.15 -32.76
C LEU A 582 49.69 1.99 -34.26
N GLU A 583 50.55 1.04 -34.65
CA GLU A 583 50.85 0.76 -36.07
C GLU A 583 49.61 0.28 -36.81
N ARG A 584 48.82 -0.62 -36.22
CA ARG A 584 47.56 -1.11 -36.81
C ARG A 584 46.51 0.00 -36.92
N LEU A 585 46.42 0.92 -35.96
CA LEU A 585 45.47 2.05 -35.99
C LEU A 585 45.80 3.04 -37.12
N VAL A 586 47.08 3.29 -37.39
CA VAL A 586 47.52 4.14 -38.51
C VAL A 586 47.06 3.57 -39.86
N HIS A 587 47.14 2.25 -40.02
CA HIS A 587 46.72 1.54 -41.24
C HIS A 587 45.21 1.24 -41.32
N SER A 588 44.48 1.43 -40.21
CA SER A 588 43.03 1.21 -40.16
C SER A 588 42.26 2.31 -40.89
N ARG A 589 41.10 1.95 -41.47
CA ARG A 589 40.26 2.89 -42.21
C ARG A 589 39.70 3.98 -41.28
N ALA A 590 39.62 5.20 -41.80
CA ALA A 590 39.07 6.37 -41.10
C ALA A 590 37.54 6.52 -41.22
N GLY A 591 36.92 5.87 -42.21
CA GLY A 591 35.48 5.94 -42.46
C GLY A 591 34.65 5.05 -41.53
N ASN A 592 33.37 5.40 -41.36
CA ASN A 592 32.44 4.64 -40.50
C ASN A 592 32.35 3.18 -40.97
N PRO A 593 32.43 2.18 -40.05
CA PRO A 593 32.16 0.80 -40.41
C PRO A 593 30.73 0.60 -40.92
N THR A 594 30.60 -0.13 -42.02
CA THR A 594 29.33 -0.56 -42.61
C THR A 594 29.01 -2.00 -42.23
N ASP A 595 27.79 -2.47 -42.52
CA ASP A 595 27.45 -3.88 -42.31
C ASP A 595 28.27 -4.84 -43.17
N ALA A 596 28.87 -4.37 -44.27
CA ALA A 596 29.81 -5.16 -45.07
C ALA A 596 31.20 -5.29 -44.43
N ASP A 597 31.57 -4.36 -43.53
CA ASP A 597 32.80 -4.46 -42.76
C ASP A 597 32.63 -5.37 -41.54
N ARG A 598 31.43 -5.39 -40.92
CA ARG A 598 31.14 -6.16 -39.70
C ARG A 598 30.98 -7.66 -39.96
N LEU A 599 31.17 -8.46 -38.90
CA LEU A 599 30.95 -9.91 -38.93
C LEU A 599 29.49 -10.32 -39.22
N GLN A 600 28.54 -9.45 -38.85
CA GLN A 600 27.12 -9.58 -39.15
C GLN A 600 26.43 -8.20 -39.08
N PRO A 601 25.28 -8.00 -39.75
CA PRO A 601 24.56 -6.73 -39.72
C PRO A 601 24.16 -6.31 -38.30
N LEU A 602 24.31 -5.02 -37.99
CA LEU A 602 23.95 -4.48 -36.68
C LEU A 602 22.45 -4.20 -36.60
N SER A 603 21.78 -4.77 -35.59
CA SER A 603 20.37 -4.55 -35.25
C SER A 603 20.24 -3.75 -33.96
N VAL A 604 19.18 -2.95 -33.84
CA VAL A 604 18.84 -2.22 -32.60
C VAL A 604 18.53 -3.15 -31.43
N LEU A 605 18.21 -4.41 -31.69
CA LEU A 605 17.98 -5.38 -30.64
C LEU A 605 19.28 -5.84 -29.99
N HIS A 606 20.44 -5.69 -30.65
CA HIS A 606 21.73 -6.10 -30.10
C HIS A 606 22.13 -5.28 -28.87
N PRO A 607 22.96 -5.84 -27.97
CA PRO A 607 23.42 -5.13 -26.79
C PRO A 607 24.24 -3.90 -27.17
N ALA A 608 23.99 -2.78 -26.50
CA ALA A 608 24.82 -1.58 -26.57
C ALA A 608 25.86 -1.58 -25.45
N TYR A 609 25.45 -1.96 -24.24
CA TYR A 609 26.35 -2.03 -23.10
C TYR A 609 25.87 -3.01 -22.03
N VAL A 610 26.82 -3.43 -21.19
CA VAL A 610 26.57 -4.21 -19.99
C VAL A 610 27.14 -3.46 -18.78
N ILE A 611 26.30 -3.20 -17.78
CA ILE A 611 26.73 -2.59 -16.52
C ILE A 611 26.44 -3.58 -15.39
N TYR A 612 27.45 -3.87 -14.58
CA TYR A 612 27.29 -4.73 -13.42
C TYR A 612 26.74 -3.96 -12.23
N THR A 613 25.78 -4.59 -11.55
CA THR A 613 25.20 -4.10 -10.30
C THR A 613 25.38 -5.14 -9.20
N SER A 614 25.31 -4.74 -7.93
CA SER A 614 25.30 -5.68 -6.79
C SER A 614 24.13 -6.66 -6.90
N GLY A 615 24.34 -7.90 -6.46
CA GLY A 615 23.35 -8.97 -6.57
C GLY A 615 22.93 -9.53 -5.21
N SER A 616 21.63 -9.78 -5.03
CA SER A 616 21.04 -10.32 -3.79
C SER A 616 21.57 -11.71 -3.40
N THR A 617 22.17 -12.44 -4.35
CA THR A 617 22.82 -13.75 -4.14
C THR A 617 24.29 -13.65 -3.71
N GLY A 618 24.79 -12.42 -3.54
CA GLY A 618 26.17 -12.13 -3.14
C GLY A 618 27.20 -12.14 -4.27
N LYS A 619 26.76 -12.19 -5.54
CA LYS A 619 27.62 -11.98 -6.71
C LYS A 619 27.05 -10.87 -7.59
N PRO A 620 27.90 -10.01 -8.19
CA PRO A 620 27.46 -8.99 -9.14
C PRO A 620 26.69 -9.58 -10.33
N LYS A 621 25.74 -8.82 -10.87
CA LYS A 621 24.92 -9.20 -12.03
C LYS A 621 25.05 -8.16 -13.14
N GLY A 622 25.37 -8.60 -14.36
CA GLY A 622 25.45 -7.72 -15.53
C GLY A 622 24.07 -7.43 -16.11
N VAL A 623 23.66 -6.17 -16.20
CA VAL A 623 22.43 -5.73 -16.87
C VAL A 623 22.72 -5.46 -18.32
N VAL A 624 22.03 -6.15 -19.23
CA VAL A 624 22.24 -6.03 -20.68
C VAL A 624 21.25 -5.03 -21.27
N VAL A 625 21.74 -3.86 -21.67
CA VAL A 625 20.92 -2.83 -22.31
C VAL A 625 21.12 -2.89 -23.83
N ALA A 626 20.03 -2.98 -24.58
CA ALA A 626 20.04 -3.00 -26.03
C ALA A 626 20.12 -1.58 -26.62
N HIS A 627 20.59 -1.45 -27.86
CA HIS A 627 20.56 -0.19 -28.59
C HIS A 627 19.17 0.44 -28.64
N ARG A 628 18.13 -0.38 -28.83
CA ARG A 628 16.73 0.05 -28.85
C ARG A 628 16.34 0.77 -27.55
N SER A 629 16.58 0.16 -26.39
CA SER A 629 16.24 0.74 -25.09
C SER A 629 16.98 2.06 -24.87
N ALA A 630 18.26 2.11 -25.24
CA ALA A 630 19.06 3.34 -25.17
C ALA A 630 18.54 4.42 -26.13
N ALA A 631 18.15 4.08 -27.36
CA ALA A 631 17.61 5.03 -28.33
C ALA A 631 16.32 5.69 -27.83
N TYR A 632 15.42 4.91 -27.20
CA TYR A 632 14.21 5.46 -26.56
C TYR A 632 14.55 6.42 -25.42
N TYR A 633 15.48 6.05 -24.54
CA TYR A 633 15.94 6.94 -23.47
C TYR A 633 16.53 8.24 -24.03
N PHE A 634 17.43 8.16 -25.00
CA PHE A 634 18.09 9.35 -25.54
C PHE A 634 17.20 10.24 -26.41
N ALA A 635 16.21 9.68 -27.11
CA ALA A 635 15.23 10.48 -27.82
C ALA A 635 14.46 11.40 -26.86
N TRP A 636 14.06 10.86 -25.70
CA TRP A 636 13.42 11.62 -24.64
C TRP A 636 14.40 12.55 -23.92
N SER A 637 15.55 12.04 -23.47
CA SER A 637 16.48 12.83 -22.63
C SER A 637 17.08 13.99 -23.40
N LYS A 638 17.32 13.83 -24.71
CA LYS A 638 17.71 14.92 -25.60
C LYS A 638 16.66 16.02 -25.60
N HIS A 639 15.39 15.66 -25.78
CA HIS A 639 14.27 16.62 -25.77
C HIS A 639 14.08 17.30 -24.40
N ALA A 640 14.22 16.56 -23.31
CA ALA A 640 13.95 17.06 -21.96
C ALA A 640 15.08 17.95 -21.40
N TYR A 641 16.34 17.65 -21.74
CA TYR A 641 17.50 18.23 -21.07
C TYR A 641 18.38 19.12 -21.93
N TYR A 642 18.35 18.99 -23.26
CA TYR A 642 19.26 19.70 -24.14
C TYR A 642 18.52 20.56 -25.16
N GLY A 643 18.84 21.85 -25.21
CA GLY A 643 18.45 22.72 -26.32
C GLY A 643 19.30 22.52 -27.58
N ASP A 644 18.89 23.15 -28.69
CA ASP A 644 19.64 23.14 -29.97
C ASP A 644 21.00 23.84 -29.88
N GLN A 645 21.15 24.78 -28.94
CA GLN A 645 22.38 25.49 -28.63
C GLN A 645 22.64 25.37 -27.13
N GLY A 646 23.81 24.86 -26.73
CA GLY A 646 24.15 24.70 -25.32
C GLY A 646 25.63 24.37 -25.12
N ASN A 647 26.07 24.54 -23.88
CA ASN A 647 27.47 24.39 -23.49
C ASN A 647 27.81 22.96 -23.03
N GLY A 648 26.97 21.98 -23.36
CA GLY A 648 27.22 20.57 -23.10
C GLY A 648 27.15 20.20 -21.63
N SER A 649 27.81 19.09 -21.29
CA SER A 649 27.74 18.49 -19.96
C SER A 649 29.09 18.01 -19.46
N PRO A 650 29.43 18.25 -18.19
CA PRO A 650 30.55 17.61 -17.54
C PRO A 650 30.13 16.29 -16.92
N THR A 651 31.07 15.34 -16.77
CA THR A 651 30.85 14.13 -15.98
C THR A 651 32.04 13.81 -15.06
N THR A 652 31.71 13.58 -13.80
CA THR A 652 32.58 12.95 -12.79
C THR A 652 32.09 11.55 -12.42
N LEU A 653 30.92 11.13 -12.94
CA LEU A 653 30.35 9.82 -12.67
C LEU A 653 31.15 8.74 -13.39
N SER A 654 31.54 7.69 -12.65
CA SER A 654 32.24 6.52 -13.20
C SER A 654 31.45 5.89 -14.34
N ALA A 655 32.13 5.47 -15.39
CA ALA A 655 31.53 4.74 -16.52
C ALA A 655 30.88 3.42 -16.10
N THR A 656 31.25 2.86 -14.93
CA THR A 656 30.62 1.67 -14.36
C THR A 656 29.26 1.92 -13.73
N PHE A 657 28.87 3.19 -13.58
CA PHE A 657 27.53 3.59 -13.13
C PHE A 657 26.69 4.02 -14.34
N ASP A 658 25.49 3.46 -14.47
CA ASP A 658 24.58 3.75 -15.58
C ASP A 658 24.13 5.20 -15.64
N GLY A 659 24.08 5.91 -14.49
CA GLY A 659 23.85 7.35 -14.46
C GLY A 659 24.82 8.15 -15.33
N SER A 660 26.05 7.65 -15.54
CA SER A 660 27.03 8.29 -16.44
C SER A 660 26.61 8.25 -17.91
N VAL A 661 25.78 7.27 -18.32
CA VAL A 661 25.38 7.07 -19.72
C VAL A 661 24.64 8.29 -20.27
N THR A 662 23.79 8.94 -19.46
CA THR A 662 23.14 10.22 -19.82
C THR A 662 24.17 11.26 -20.23
N LEU A 663 25.25 11.41 -19.45
CA LEU A 663 26.25 12.43 -19.65
C LEU A 663 27.25 12.05 -20.74
N LEU A 664 27.64 10.78 -20.86
CA LEU A 664 28.61 10.31 -21.85
C LEU A 664 28.10 10.44 -23.29
N PHE A 665 26.81 10.19 -23.52
CA PHE A 665 26.24 10.22 -24.88
C PHE A 665 25.22 11.34 -25.10
N GLY A 666 24.48 11.78 -24.09
CA GLY A 666 23.48 12.86 -24.21
C GLY A 666 23.97 14.11 -24.93
N PRO A 667 25.06 14.77 -24.48
CA PRO A 667 25.57 15.96 -25.15
C PRO A 667 26.07 15.63 -26.56
N LEU A 668 26.74 14.49 -26.76
CA LEU A 668 27.23 14.07 -28.09
C LEU A 668 26.09 13.89 -29.08
N LEU A 669 24.95 13.32 -28.66
CA LEU A 669 23.77 13.13 -29.50
C LEU A 669 22.97 14.43 -29.68
N ALA A 670 23.14 15.40 -28.78
CA ALA A 670 22.60 16.75 -28.90
C ALA A 670 23.50 17.68 -29.76
N GLY A 671 24.72 17.27 -30.13
CA GLY A 671 25.67 18.12 -30.85
C GLY A 671 26.45 19.09 -29.96
N GLN A 672 26.47 18.83 -28.65
CA GLN A 672 27.11 19.65 -27.63
C GLN A 672 28.36 18.92 -27.06
N PRO A 673 29.31 19.65 -26.44
CA PRO A 673 30.53 19.05 -25.93
C PRO A 673 30.29 18.19 -24.66
N LEU A 674 30.94 17.04 -24.60
CA LEU A 674 31.17 16.26 -23.38
C LEU A 674 32.47 16.73 -22.72
N THR A 675 32.41 17.17 -21.46
CA THR A 675 33.60 17.44 -20.66
C THR A 675 33.85 16.29 -19.69
N LEU A 676 34.94 15.55 -19.91
CA LEU A 676 35.38 14.50 -19.00
C LEU A 676 36.25 15.14 -17.91
N MET A 677 35.93 14.85 -16.66
CA MET A 677 36.69 15.32 -15.50
C MET A 677 37.29 14.12 -14.78
N THR A 678 38.43 14.29 -14.14
CA THR A 678 39.04 13.24 -13.32
C THR A 678 38.03 12.74 -12.28
N THR A 679 37.95 11.42 -12.12
CA THR A 679 37.03 10.78 -11.17
C THR A 679 37.47 11.14 -9.74
N GLY A 680 36.58 11.79 -8.99
CA GLY A 680 36.87 12.32 -7.65
C GLY A 680 35.98 13.51 -7.29
N VAL A 681 35.78 13.74 -5.99
CA VAL A 681 34.88 14.76 -5.45
C VAL A 681 35.55 16.14 -5.40
N ASP A 682 36.12 16.60 -6.51
CA ASP A 682 36.58 17.99 -6.62
C ASP A 682 35.63 18.81 -7.50
N PHE A 683 34.57 19.30 -6.87
CA PHE A 683 33.57 20.14 -7.53
C PHE A 683 34.04 21.59 -7.73
N SER A 684 35.21 21.99 -7.20
CA SER A 684 35.76 23.33 -7.46
C SER A 684 36.06 23.54 -8.95
N ALA A 685 36.39 22.46 -9.67
CA ALA A 685 36.64 22.46 -11.10
C ALA A 685 35.38 22.65 -11.98
N LEU A 686 34.18 22.65 -11.39
CA LEU A 686 32.92 23.03 -12.07
C LEU A 686 32.68 24.56 -12.10
N GLY A 687 33.59 25.35 -11.51
CA GLY A 687 33.47 26.79 -11.37
C GLY A 687 33.51 27.57 -12.68
N ALA A 688 33.06 28.83 -12.61
CA ALA A 688 32.91 29.76 -13.72
C ALA A 688 34.19 30.00 -14.54
N GLU A 689 35.37 29.77 -13.98
CA GLU A 689 36.65 29.95 -14.68
C GLU A 689 36.81 29.03 -15.89
N ARG A 690 36.29 27.79 -15.82
CA ARG A 690 36.36 26.82 -16.94
C ARG A 690 35.22 26.97 -17.93
N ASN A 691 34.03 27.35 -17.45
CA ASN A 691 32.86 27.57 -18.29
C ASN A 691 32.04 28.76 -17.78
N PRO A 692 32.39 30.00 -18.18
CA PRO A 692 31.75 31.22 -17.65
C PRO A 692 30.25 31.31 -17.95
N ALA A 693 29.81 30.63 -19.00
CA ALA A 693 28.41 30.60 -19.42
C ALA A 693 27.59 29.47 -18.76
N GLY A 694 28.22 28.66 -17.88
CA GLY A 694 27.61 27.50 -17.24
C GLY A 694 27.37 26.33 -18.20
N TYR A 695 27.32 25.11 -17.67
CA TYR A 695 26.95 23.92 -18.43
C TYR A 695 25.44 23.86 -18.70
N GLU A 696 25.03 23.11 -19.72
CA GLU A 696 23.60 22.93 -20.01
C GLU A 696 22.96 22.01 -18.99
N LEU A 697 23.60 20.86 -18.74
CA LEU A 697 23.13 19.83 -17.82
C LEU A 697 24.29 19.32 -16.97
N LEU A 698 24.06 19.25 -15.66
CA LEU A 698 24.90 18.56 -14.68
C LEU A 698 24.05 17.49 -13.99
N LYS A 699 24.49 16.23 -14.03
CA LYS A 699 23.79 15.12 -13.37
C LYS A 699 24.57 14.67 -12.14
N LEU A 700 23.90 14.60 -10.99
CA LEU A 700 24.48 14.31 -9.69
C LEU A 700 23.60 13.34 -8.89
N THR A 701 24.20 12.74 -7.88
CA THR A 701 23.44 12.11 -6.79
C THR A 701 23.11 13.17 -5.73
N PRO A 702 22.06 13.00 -4.91
CA PRO A 702 21.81 13.88 -3.77
C PRO A 702 23.03 14.05 -2.85
N ALA A 703 23.80 12.98 -2.59
CA ALA A 703 25.06 13.10 -1.86
C ALA A 703 26.10 14.01 -2.54
N HIS A 704 26.27 13.90 -3.87
CA HIS A 704 27.17 14.77 -4.61
C HIS A 704 26.67 16.23 -4.68
N LEU A 705 25.35 16.45 -4.69
CA LEU A 705 24.76 17.78 -4.60
C LEU A 705 25.16 18.48 -3.31
N LYS A 706 25.12 17.79 -2.17
CA LYS A 706 25.54 18.35 -0.87
C LYS A 706 27.02 18.78 -0.88
N LEU A 707 27.87 17.96 -1.49
CA LEU A 707 29.30 18.24 -1.62
C LEU A 707 29.55 19.45 -2.54
N LEU A 708 28.80 19.55 -3.64
CA LEU A 708 28.81 20.74 -4.49
C LEU A 708 28.39 21.98 -3.69
N ASN A 709 27.28 21.94 -2.96
CA ASN A 709 26.78 23.06 -2.16
C ASN A 709 27.83 23.58 -1.17
N ALA A 710 28.54 22.67 -0.50
CA ALA A 710 29.59 23.02 0.45
C ALA A 710 30.84 23.65 -0.21
N SER A 711 31.08 23.38 -1.50
CA SER A 711 32.22 23.89 -2.25
C SER A 711 31.98 25.25 -2.93
N LEU A 712 30.71 25.67 -3.06
CA LEU A 712 30.34 26.90 -3.77
C LEU A 712 30.62 28.15 -2.91
N ALA A 713 31.57 28.99 -3.34
CA ALA A 713 31.81 30.33 -2.78
C ALA A 713 30.53 31.18 -2.83
N ALA A 714 30.31 32.12 -1.90
CA ALA A 714 29.02 32.81 -1.69
C ALA A 714 28.43 33.56 -2.92
N ASP A 715 29.27 34.03 -3.83
CA ASP A 715 28.93 34.83 -5.01
C ASP A 715 29.11 34.07 -6.35
N ALA A 716 29.46 32.78 -6.29
CA ALA A 716 29.64 31.96 -7.50
C ALA A 716 28.33 31.85 -8.31
N PRO A 717 28.38 31.98 -9.65
CA PRO A 717 27.23 31.70 -10.52
C PRO A 717 26.88 30.21 -10.51
N ALA A 718 25.69 29.86 -10.98
CA ALA A 718 25.26 28.47 -11.09
C ALA A 718 26.19 27.70 -12.06
N PRO A 719 26.67 26.50 -11.70
CA PRO A 719 27.55 25.71 -12.55
C PRO A 719 26.84 25.14 -13.78
N ALA A 720 25.51 25.02 -13.75
CA ALA A 720 24.70 24.55 -14.86
C ALA A 720 23.29 25.16 -14.85
N LYS A 721 22.63 25.16 -16.01
CA LYS A 721 21.22 25.58 -16.14
C LYS A 721 20.23 24.54 -15.61
N THR A 722 20.57 23.26 -15.75
CA THR A 722 19.76 22.14 -15.28
C THR A 722 20.59 21.22 -14.37
N LEU A 723 20.07 20.94 -13.17
CA LEU A 723 20.58 19.91 -12.29
C LEU A 723 19.65 18.70 -12.30
N LEU A 724 20.20 17.58 -12.75
CA LEU A 724 19.51 16.30 -12.77
C LEU A 724 19.98 15.45 -11.59
N LEU A 725 19.06 15.13 -10.68
CA LEU A 725 19.35 14.48 -9.41
C LEU A 725 18.75 13.08 -9.44
N GLY A 726 19.58 12.06 -9.24
CA GLY A 726 19.09 10.68 -9.29
C GLY A 726 20.01 9.70 -8.60
N GLY A 727 19.53 8.46 -8.47
CA GLY A 727 20.30 7.37 -7.85
C GLY A 727 20.14 7.27 -6.33
N GLU A 728 19.54 8.24 -5.64
CA GLU A 728 19.18 8.18 -4.21
C GLU A 728 17.83 8.89 -3.96
N ALA A 729 17.26 8.70 -2.78
CA ALA A 729 16.09 9.48 -2.36
C ALA A 729 16.51 10.94 -2.15
N LEU A 730 15.78 11.85 -2.80
CA LEU A 730 15.98 13.28 -2.68
C LEU A 730 15.11 13.83 -1.54
N VAL A 731 15.69 14.65 -0.67
CA VAL A 731 14.97 15.28 0.44
C VAL A 731 14.74 16.78 0.19
N PRO A 732 13.64 17.36 0.68
CA PRO A 732 13.32 18.78 0.45
C PRO A 732 14.43 19.75 0.88
N SER A 733 15.16 19.45 1.95
CA SER A 733 16.28 20.26 2.44
C SER A 733 17.43 20.39 1.42
N ASP A 734 17.62 19.39 0.57
CA ASP A 734 18.69 19.41 -0.44
C ASP A 734 18.38 20.42 -1.57
N LEU A 735 17.10 20.71 -1.80
CA LEU A 735 16.61 21.58 -2.85
C LEU A 735 16.46 23.03 -2.41
N ALA A 736 16.15 23.26 -1.13
CA ALA A 736 15.91 24.61 -0.59
C ALA A 736 17.09 25.57 -0.86
N PHE A 737 18.33 25.10 -0.70
CA PHE A 737 19.54 25.88 -1.02
C PHE A 737 19.55 26.37 -2.48
N TRP A 738 19.20 25.48 -3.42
CA TRP A 738 19.20 25.81 -4.85
C TRP A 738 18.03 26.69 -5.26
N GLN A 739 16.83 26.46 -4.73
CA GLN A 739 15.67 27.29 -5.02
C GLN A 739 15.83 28.73 -4.51
N GLU A 740 16.51 28.92 -3.38
CA GLU A 740 16.80 30.25 -2.84
C GLU A 740 17.92 30.95 -3.59
N ARG A 741 19.02 30.24 -3.84
CA ARG A 741 20.24 30.84 -4.39
C ARG A 741 20.25 30.98 -5.90
N TYR A 742 19.61 30.05 -6.60
CA TYR A 742 19.62 29.95 -8.06
C TYR A 742 18.21 29.63 -8.59
N PRO A 743 17.24 30.55 -8.46
CA PRO A 743 15.83 30.29 -8.79
C PRO A 743 15.59 29.95 -10.26
N ASP A 744 16.49 30.35 -11.16
CA ASP A 744 16.41 30.07 -12.59
C ASP A 744 17.00 28.69 -12.98
N VAL A 745 17.61 27.97 -12.04
CA VAL A 745 18.15 26.62 -12.27
C VAL A 745 17.02 25.60 -12.21
N ARG A 746 16.89 24.81 -13.28
CA ARG A 746 15.93 23.70 -13.32
C ARG A 746 16.43 22.56 -12.46
N LEU A 747 15.66 22.19 -11.45
CA LEU A 747 15.93 21.06 -10.56
C LEU A 747 15.04 19.89 -10.97
N ILE A 748 15.63 18.78 -11.39
CA ILE A 748 14.89 17.61 -11.86
C ILE A 748 15.29 16.41 -11.03
N ASN A 749 14.31 15.78 -10.37
CA ASN A 749 14.48 14.48 -9.74
C ASN A 749 14.22 13.37 -10.77
N GLU A 750 15.20 12.50 -11.01
CA GLU A 750 15.11 11.36 -11.92
C GLU A 750 15.17 10.05 -11.13
N PHE A 751 14.22 9.18 -11.42
CA PHE A 751 14.19 7.84 -10.87
C PHE A 751 14.28 6.82 -11.99
N GLY A 752 15.15 5.82 -11.80
CA GLY A 752 15.23 4.65 -12.66
C GLY A 752 16.18 3.61 -12.08
N PRO A 753 15.85 2.32 -12.16
CA PRO A 753 16.81 1.24 -12.02
C PRO A 753 17.56 1.01 -13.34
N THR A 754 18.75 0.42 -13.27
CA THR A 754 19.55 0.04 -14.45
C THR A 754 18.80 -0.85 -15.42
N GLU A 755 17.93 -1.71 -14.90
CA GLU A 755 17.07 -2.60 -15.68
C GLU A 755 15.99 -1.88 -16.52
N ALA A 756 15.80 -0.58 -16.31
CA ALA A 756 14.90 0.28 -17.09
C ALA A 756 15.66 1.39 -17.85
N THR A 757 16.97 1.20 -18.09
CA THR A 757 17.84 2.12 -18.84
C THR A 757 17.90 3.50 -18.21
N VAL A 758 18.73 3.64 -17.17
CA VAL A 758 19.10 4.90 -16.50
C VAL A 758 17.96 5.56 -15.73
N GLY A 759 16.97 6.11 -16.43
CA GLY A 759 15.86 6.87 -15.87
C GLY A 759 14.55 6.47 -16.52
N CYS A 760 13.50 6.24 -15.72
CA CYS A 760 12.18 5.83 -16.19
C CYS A 760 11.06 6.79 -15.73
N SER A 761 11.33 7.68 -14.79
CA SER A 761 10.42 8.77 -14.39
C SER A 761 11.18 10.02 -13.97
N THR A 762 10.51 11.17 -14.09
CA THR A 762 11.07 12.46 -13.65
C THR A 762 10.04 13.36 -12.99
N TYR A 763 10.50 14.15 -12.03
CA TYR A 763 9.78 15.28 -11.46
C TYR A 763 10.61 16.56 -11.60
N GLU A 764 10.09 17.56 -12.30
CA GLU A 764 10.67 18.91 -12.29
C GLU A 764 10.12 19.66 -11.07
N VAL A 765 11.03 20.15 -10.23
CA VAL A 765 10.69 20.80 -8.97
C VAL A 765 10.19 22.22 -9.25
N VAL A 766 8.87 22.36 -9.35
CA VAL A 766 8.20 23.64 -9.63
C VAL A 766 7.58 24.28 -8.39
N GLU A 767 7.37 23.51 -7.32
CA GLU A 767 6.79 23.99 -6.06
C GLU A 767 7.89 24.35 -5.05
N ASP A 768 7.56 25.22 -4.10
CA ASP A 768 8.44 25.54 -2.98
C ASP A 768 8.56 24.34 -2.03
N MET A 769 9.75 23.74 -1.97
CA MET A 769 9.98 22.51 -1.22
C MET A 769 10.16 22.74 0.28
N ARG A 770 10.22 23.97 0.79
CA ARG A 770 10.53 24.26 2.21
C ARG A 770 9.57 23.61 3.21
N ASN A 771 8.31 23.39 2.81
CA ASN A 771 7.28 22.76 3.62
C ASN A 771 6.81 21.38 3.08
N ALA A 772 7.50 20.83 2.08
CA ALA A 772 7.13 19.55 1.50
C ALA A 772 7.50 18.39 2.43
N VAL A 773 6.65 17.36 2.48
CA VAL A 773 6.88 16.14 3.28
C VAL A 773 7.89 15.20 2.61
N GLY A 774 8.00 15.26 1.28
CA GLY A 774 8.94 14.48 0.49
C GLY A 774 8.98 14.97 -0.95
N VAL A 775 9.97 14.51 -1.72
CA VAL A 775 10.10 14.86 -3.15
C VAL A 775 9.58 13.71 -4.01
N PRO A 776 8.56 13.92 -4.86
CA PRO A 776 8.07 12.87 -5.76
C PRO A 776 9.16 12.39 -6.72
N ILE A 777 9.06 11.13 -7.15
CA ILE A 777 9.82 10.58 -8.29
C ILE A 777 9.12 10.85 -9.63
N GLY A 778 7.93 11.46 -9.57
CA GLY A 778 7.28 12.14 -10.69
C GLY A 778 6.46 11.22 -11.60
N SER A 779 6.53 11.50 -12.89
CA SER A 779 5.73 10.84 -13.92
C SER A 779 6.61 10.06 -14.89
N PRO A 780 6.09 8.99 -15.53
CA PRO A 780 6.87 8.22 -16.48
C PRO A 780 7.35 9.04 -17.67
N ILE A 781 8.54 8.70 -18.17
CA ILE A 781 9.10 9.28 -19.39
C ILE A 781 8.45 8.68 -20.65
N TRP A 782 8.81 9.18 -21.84
CA TRP A 782 8.27 8.65 -23.10
C TRP A 782 8.41 7.13 -23.21
N ASN A 783 7.38 6.49 -23.76
CA ASN A 783 7.29 5.06 -24.02
C ASN A 783 7.52 4.17 -22.78
N THR A 784 7.32 4.73 -21.58
CA THR A 784 7.46 4.05 -20.29
C THR A 784 6.14 4.07 -19.53
N ARG A 785 5.84 2.98 -18.83
CA ARG A 785 4.63 2.82 -18.02
C ARG A 785 5.00 2.35 -16.63
N LEU A 786 4.38 2.92 -15.61
CA LEU A 786 4.61 2.61 -14.21
C LEU A 786 3.34 2.06 -13.59
N TYR A 787 3.46 1.01 -12.80
CA TYR A 787 2.35 0.40 -12.09
C TYR A 787 2.70 0.22 -10.62
N VAL A 788 1.82 0.66 -9.73
CA VAL A 788 1.89 0.38 -8.30
C VAL A 788 0.91 -0.75 -8.02
N LEU A 789 1.43 -1.94 -7.73
CA LEU A 789 0.66 -3.17 -7.65
C LEU A 789 0.70 -3.78 -6.25
N ASP A 790 -0.33 -4.56 -5.93
CA ASP A 790 -0.32 -5.49 -4.81
C ASP A 790 0.32 -6.85 -5.17
N ASP A 791 0.44 -7.76 -4.20
CA ASP A 791 1.04 -9.09 -4.39
C ASP A 791 0.30 -9.98 -5.40
N ALA A 792 -0.95 -9.61 -5.76
CA ALA A 792 -1.74 -10.29 -6.79
C ALA A 792 -1.66 -9.59 -8.15
N LEU A 793 -0.71 -8.65 -8.33
CA LEU A 793 -0.52 -7.83 -9.54
C LEU A 793 -1.73 -6.93 -9.87
N ARG A 794 -2.54 -6.57 -8.88
CA ARG A 794 -3.66 -5.66 -9.06
C ARG A 794 -3.21 -4.22 -8.80
N PRO A 795 -3.63 -3.25 -9.63
CA PRO A 795 -3.34 -1.84 -9.39
C PRO A 795 -3.93 -1.36 -8.07
N LEU A 796 -3.18 -0.50 -7.39
CA LEU A 796 -3.60 0.16 -6.17
C LEU A 796 -4.09 1.59 -6.44
N PRO A 797 -5.09 2.08 -5.67
CA PRO A 797 -5.56 3.46 -5.79
C PRO A 797 -4.52 4.45 -5.27
N ALA A 798 -4.71 5.74 -5.56
CA ALA A 798 -3.90 6.80 -4.99
C ALA A 798 -3.87 6.74 -3.45
N GLY A 799 -2.72 7.08 -2.87
CA GLY A 799 -2.40 7.03 -1.44
C GLY A 799 -2.03 5.64 -0.91
N MET A 800 -2.22 4.56 -1.67
CA MET A 800 -1.86 3.21 -1.23
C MET A 800 -0.46 2.82 -1.73
N VAL A 801 0.42 2.45 -0.78
CA VAL A 801 1.80 2.05 -1.07
C VAL A 801 1.86 0.64 -1.63
N GLY A 802 2.35 0.40 -2.84
CA GLY A 802 2.53 -0.94 -3.42
C GLY A 802 3.92 -1.14 -4.00
N GLU A 803 4.15 -2.32 -4.58
CA GLU A 803 5.39 -2.56 -5.31
C GLU A 803 5.32 -1.88 -6.70
N LEU A 804 6.41 -1.21 -7.09
CA LEU A 804 6.54 -0.51 -8.35
C LEU A 804 7.01 -1.47 -9.46
N TYR A 805 6.25 -1.52 -10.55
CA TYR A 805 6.57 -2.24 -11.78
C TYR A 805 6.75 -1.27 -12.93
N ILE A 806 7.74 -1.53 -13.78
CA ILE A 806 8.12 -0.66 -14.90
C ILE A 806 7.93 -1.44 -16.20
N ALA A 807 7.24 -0.88 -17.17
CA ALA A 807 7.06 -1.49 -18.49
C ALA A 807 7.39 -0.50 -19.60
N GLY A 808 7.57 -1.01 -20.81
CA GLY A 808 7.79 -0.20 -22.00
C GLY A 808 9.19 -0.34 -22.59
N ALA A 809 9.53 0.62 -23.46
CA ALA A 809 10.63 0.46 -24.40
C ALA A 809 12.02 0.62 -23.75
N GLY A 810 12.10 1.29 -22.60
CA GLY A 810 13.33 1.45 -21.82
C GLY A 810 13.79 0.18 -21.09
N LEU A 811 13.02 -0.92 -21.10
CA LEU A 811 13.43 -2.15 -20.42
C LEU A 811 14.71 -2.75 -21.02
N ALA A 812 15.61 -3.16 -20.14
CA ALA A 812 16.78 -3.95 -20.49
C ALA A 812 16.38 -5.31 -21.08
N ARG A 813 17.32 -5.94 -21.79
CA ARG A 813 17.12 -7.30 -22.31
C ARG A 813 16.93 -8.30 -21.16
N GLY A 814 17.72 -8.13 -20.11
CA GLY A 814 17.73 -8.98 -18.91
C GLY A 814 19.09 -8.97 -18.24
N TYR A 815 19.37 -10.00 -17.45
CA TYR A 815 20.67 -10.19 -16.81
C TYR A 815 21.55 -11.14 -17.63
N LEU A 816 22.81 -10.74 -17.85
CA LEU A 816 23.80 -11.51 -18.60
C LEU A 816 23.96 -12.89 -17.99
N ASN A 817 23.81 -13.95 -18.80
CA ASN A 817 23.99 -15.34 -18.38
C ASN A 817 23.14 -15.78 -17.15
N ARG A 818 22.03 -15.09 -16.85
CA ARG A 818 21.14 -15.40 -15.71
C ARG A 818 19.67 -15.49 -16.12
N PRO A 819 19.25 -16.52 -16.88
CA PRO A 819 17.87 -16.66 -17.35
C PRO A 819 16.87 -16.80 -16.19
N SER A 820 17.20 -17.52 -15.12
CA SER A 820 16.32 -17.70 -13.96
C SER A 820 16.01 -16.39 -13.25
N LEU A 821 17.06 -15.59 -12.94
CA LEU A 821 16.90 -14.28 -12.33
C LEU A 821 16.19 -13.29 -13.27
N THR A 822 16.44 -13.41 -14.59
CA THR A 822 15.73 -12.62 -15.60
C THR A 822 14.24 -12.94 -15.59
N ALA A 823 13.84 -14.21 -15.55
CA ALA A 823 12.44 -14.60 -15.49
C ALA A 823 11.74 -14.20 -14.18
N GLU A 824 12.48 -14.16 -13.07
CA GLU A 824 11.97 -13.70 -11.77
C GLU A 824 11.68 -12.19 -11.77
N ARG A 825 12.54 -11.38 -12.40
CA ARG A 825 12.47 -9.92 -12.35
C ARG A 825 11.80 -9.26 -13.56
N PHE A 826 11.90 -9.86 -14.75
CA PHE A 826 11.25 -9.39 -15.99
C PHE A 826 10.05 -10.29 -16.29
N VAL A 827 8.93 -10.01 -15.61
CA VAL A 827 7.71 -10.81 -15.65
C VAL A 827 6.79 -10.38 -16.81
N ALA A 828 5.77 -11.18 -17.13
CA ALA A 828 4.77 -10.81 -18.12
C ALA A 828 3.94 -9.61 -17.66
N ASN A 829 3.63 -8.67 -18.57
CA ASN A 829 2.75 -7.54 -18.28
C ASN A 829 1.28 -7.96 -18.43
N PRO A 830 0.47 -8.05 -17.33
CA PRO A 830 -0.92 -8.47 -17.43
C PRO A 830 -1.82 -7.43 -18.11
N PHE A 831 -1.34 -6.18 -18.27
CA PHE A 831 -2.09 -5.07 -18.85
C PHE A 831 -1.85 -4.92 -20.37
N THR A 832 -0.83 -5.58 -20.93
CA THR A 832 -0.51 -5.50 -22.36
C THR A 832 0.07 -6.83 -22.85
N PRO A 833 -0.73 -7.66 -23.55
CA PRO A 833 -0.28 -8.96 -24.03
C PRO A 833 0.98 -8.88 -24.91
N GLY A 834 1.91 -9.81 -24.69
CA GLY A 834 3.18 -9.87 -25.43
C GLY A 834 4.31 -8.99 -24.88
N GLU A 835 4.01 -8.14 -23.90
CA GLU A 835 5.03 -7.29 -23.26
C GLU A 835 5.49 -7.82 -21.90
N ARG A 836 6.65 -7.32 -21.46
CA ARG A 836 7.22 -7.58 -20.14
C ARG A 836 7.09 -6.35 -19.25
N MET A 837 7.14 -6.57 -17.94
CA MET A 837 7.36 -5.54 -16.94
C MET A 837 8.50 -5.97 -16.00
N TYR A 838 9.30 -5.01 -15.56
CA TYR A 838 10.35 -5.19 -14.59
C TYR A 838 9.83 -4.94 -13.17
N ARG A 839 10.02 -5.93 -12.29
CA ARG A 839 9.69 -5.91 -10.87
C ARG A 839 10.81 -5.25 -10.08
N SER A 840 10.63 -3.98 -9.71
CA SER A 840 11.72 -3.16 -9.17
C SER A 840 12.14 -3.51 -7.73
N GLY A 841 11.22 -4.06 -6.93
CA GLY A 841 11.39 -4.18 -5.48
C GLY A 841 11.27 -2.85 -4.72
N ASP A 842 10.99 -1.74 -5.41
CA ASP A 842 10.73 -0.43 -4.79
C ASP A 842 9.26 -0.33 -4.38
N LEU A 843 9.00 0.31 -3.24
CA LEU A 843 7.67 0.65 -2.77
C LEU A 843 7.33 2.08 -3.18
N ALA A 844 6.14 2.27 -3.74
CA ALA A 844 5.68 3.56 -4.24
C ALA A 844 4.17 3.75 -4.04
N SER A 845 3.68 4.98 -4.10
CA SER A 845 2.24 5.29 -4.15
C SER A 845 1.96 6.42 -5.12
N TRP A 846 0.81 6.36 -5.80
CA TRP A 846 0.31 7.49 -6.56
C TRP A 846 -0.27 8.54 -5.63
N ARG A 847 0.00 9.82 -5.89
CA ARG A 847 -0.75 10.95 -5.34
C ARG A 847 -2.02 11.17 -6.16
N ASP A 848 -2.97 11.91 -5.60
CA ASP A 848 -4.22 12.25 -6.30
C ASP A 848 -3.99 13.14 -7.55
N ASP A 849 -2.87 13.86 -7.62
CA ASP A 849 -2.45 14.68 -8.76
C ASP A 849 -1.74 13.87 -9.88
N GLY A 850 -1.56 12.56 -9.68
CA GLY A 850 -0.91 11.67 -10.64
C GLY A 850 0.61 11.63 -10.54
N LEU A 851 1.24 12.26 -9.54
CA LEU A 851 2.67 12.11 -9.27
C LEU A 851 2.95 10.87 -8.43
N LEU A 852 4.09 10.22 -8.68
CA LEU A 852 4.51 9.03 -7.95
C LEU A 852 5.44 9.39 -6.78
N GLU A 853 5.18 8.86 -5.60
CA GLU A 853 6.01 8.98 -4.40
C GLU A 853 6.78 7.68 -4.12
N TYR A 854 8.01 7.81 -3.64
CA TYR A 854 8.88 6.70 -3.26
C TYR A 854 8.83 6.45 -1.74
N HIS A 855 8.63 5.20 -1.33
CA HIS A 855 8.46 4.76 0.07
C HIS A 855 9.54 3.76 0.53
N GLY A 856 10.63 3.60 -0.22
CA GLY A 856 11.71 2.68 0.11
C GLY A 856 11.67 1.39 -0.70
N ARG A 857 12.18 0.31 -0.11
CA ARG A 857 12.28 -1.01 -0.76
C ARG A 857 11.63 -2.11 0.07
N ILE A 858 11.15 -3.14 -0.62
CA ILE A 858 10.64 -4.36 0.01
C ILE A 858 11.78 -5.27 0.49
N ASP A 859 12.92 -5.21 -0.20
CA ASP A 859 14.12 -5.99 0.09
C ASP A 859 15.14 -5.20 0.94
N HIS A 860 16.29 -5.83 1.20
CA HIS A 860 17.37 -5.25 2.00
C HIS A 860 18.38 -4.46 1.16
N GLN A 861 18.04 -4.12 -0.08
CA GLN A 861 18.90 -3.29 -0.89
C GLN A 861 18.86 -1.84 -0.41
N VAL A 862 20.02 -1.20 -0.42
CA VAL A 862 20.17 0.21 -0.02
C VAL A 862 20.90 0.98 -1.11
N LYS A 863 20.68 2.30 -1.13
CA LYS A 863 21.42 3.26 -1.96
C LYS A 863 22.24 4.14 -1.02
N ILE A 864 23.56 4.13 -1.16
CA ILE A 864 24.49 4.93 -0.35
C ILE A 864 25.49 5.61 -1.30
N ARG A 865 25.53 6.94 -1.26
CA ARG A 865 26.32 7.79 -2.17
C ARG A 865 26.05 7.50 -3.66
N GLY A 866 24.82 7.11 -3.98
CA GLY A 866 24.38 6.71 -5.32
C GLY A 866 24.72 5.27 -5.71
N PHE A 867 25.53 4.56 -4.92
CA PHE A 867 25.83 3.16 -5.16
C PHE A 867 24.67 2.27 -4.70
N ARG A 868 24.24 1.38 -5.60
CA ARG A 868 23.28 0.33 -5.30
C ARG A 868 24.01 -0.80 -4.58
N ILE A 869 23.66 -1.05 -3.32
CA ILE A 869 24.33 -2.01 -2.44
C ILE A 869 23.33 -3.05 -1.95
N GLU A 870 23.60 -4.31 -2.22
CA GLU A 870 22.87 -5.44 -1.66
C GLU A 870 23.52 -5.83 -0.33
N LEU A 871 22.83 -5.61 0.79
CA LEU A 871 23.37 -5.92 2.11
C LEU A 871 23.75 -7.41 2.24
N GLY A 872 23.00 -8.29 1.56
CA GLY A 872 23.29 -9.72 1.47
C GLY A 872 24.65 -10.06 0.85
N GLU A 873 25.18 -9.24 -0.07
CA GLU A 873 26.52 -9.45 -0.64
C GLU A 873 27.62 -9.24 0.40
N ILE A 874 27.42 -8.26 1.28
CA ILE A 874 28.32 -7.99 2.41
C ILE A 874 28.15 -9.08 3.48
N GLU A 875 26.91 -9.49 3.77
CA GLU A 875 26.62 -10.57 4.72
C GLU A 875 27.24 -11.91 4.27
N ALA A 876 27.25 -12.20 2.97
CA ALA A 876 27.90 -13.37 2.39
C ALA A 876 29.43 -13.30 2.49
N ALA A 877 30.02 -12.13 2.22
CA ALA A 877 31.47 -11.93 2.38
C ALA A 877 31.90 -12.07 3.85
N LEU A 878 31.12 -11.56 4.79
CA LEU A 878 31.32 -11.74 6.24
C LEU A 878 31.24 -13.23 6.63
N ALA A 879 30.27 -13.97 6.09
CA ALA A 879 30.15 -15.40 6.33
C ALA A 879 31.40 -16.18 5.85
N GLN A 880 31.94 -15.82 4.67
CA GLN A 880 33.17 -16.40 4.14
C GLN A 880 34.42 -16.03 4.97
N ALA A 881 34.43 -14.85 5.58
CA ALA A 881 35.48 -14.41 6.51
C ALA A 881 35.39 -15.09 7.90
N GLY A 882 34.50 -16.06 8.08
CA GLY A 882 34.36 -16.84 9.32
C GLY A 882 33.26 -16.36 10.26
N TYR A 883 32.39 -15.43 9.83
CA TYR A 883 31.29 -14.89 10.63
C TYR A 883 29.91 -15.26 10.03
N PRO A 884 29.49 -16.54 10.06
CA PRO A 884 28.26 -17.00 9.41
C PRO A 884 26.97 -16.47 10.05
N LEU A 885 27.04 -16.06 11.33
CA LEU A 885 25.96 -15.37 12.03
C LEU A 885 26.27 -13.88 12.03
N ASN A 886 25.77 -13.19 11.00
CA ASN A 886 25.98 -11.76 10.82
C ASN A 886 24.72 -11.06 10.31
N ALA A 887 24.72 -9.73 10.38
CA ALA A 887 23.73 -8.87 9.76
C ALA A 887 24.41 -7.57 9.33
N VAL A 888 24.00 -7.02 8.19
CA VAL A 888 24.46 -5.70 7.75
C VAL A 888 23.26 -4.79 7.60
N ILE A 889 23.37 -3.54 8.04
CA ILE A 889 22.36 -2.49 7.84
C ILE A 889 23.02 -1.19 7.43
N ALA A 890 22.26 -0.33 6.75
CA ALA A 890 22.61 1.07 6.62
C ALA A 890 22.02 1.85 7.80
N ARG A 891 22.85 2.57 8.56
CA ARG A 891 22.43 3.48 9.64
C ARG A 891 22.90 4.90 9.35
N GLU A 892 22.15 5.89 9.79
CA GLU A 892 22.59 7.28 9.77
C GLU A 892 23.72 7.49 10.78
N ALA A 893 24.82 8.09 10.33
CA ALA A 893 25.89 8.63 11.14
C ALA A 893 25.64 10.12 11.42
N HIS A 894 26.62 10.84 11.99
CA HIS A 894 26.51 12.29 12.16
C HIS A 894 26.30 13.01 10.80
N ALA A 895 25.41 14.00 10.77
CA ALA A 895 25.05 14.83 9.59
C ALA A 895 24.30 14.11 8.44
N ASP A 896 23.33 13.25 8.75
CA ASP A 896 22.41 12.61 7.78
C ASP A 896 23.10 11.77 6.68
N GLN A 897 24.34 11.33 6.90
CA GLN A 897 25.02 10.41 6.00
C GLN A 897 24.79 8.96 6.43
N LYS A 898 24.16 8.17 5.56
CA LYS A 898 24.05 6.71 5.76
C LYS A 898 25.40 6.04 5.61
N GLN A 899 25.75 5.17 6.56
CA GLN A 899 26.93 4.32 6.52
C GLN A 899 26.55 2.86 6.78
N LEU A 900 27.33 1.96 6.20
CA LEU A 900 27.17 0.52 6.41
C LEU A 900 27.72 0.12 7.78
N VAL A 901 26.96 -0.68 8.51
CA VAL A 901 27.35 -1.24 9.82
C VAL A 901 27.17 -2.74 9.77
N ALA A 902 28.24 -3.48 10.04
CA ALA A 902 28.21 -4.93 10.13
C ALA A 902 28.12 -5.37 11.59
N TYR A 903 27.20 -6.28 11.89
CA TYR A 903 27.04 -6.93 13.18
C TYR A 903 27.45 -8.38 13.02
N VAL A 904 28.37 -8.84 13.85
CA VAL A 904 28.89 -10.21 13.79
C VAL A 904 28.81 -10.87 15.15
N VAL A 905 28.39 -12.14 15.17
CA VAL A 905 28.41 -12.95 16.39
C VAL A 905 29.74 -13.68 16.48
N ALA A 906 30.56 -13.32 17.47
CA ALA A 906 31.85 -13.93 17.72
C ALA A 906 32.33 -13.70 19.17
N ALA A 907 33.22 -14.57 19.65
CA ALA A 907 33.84 -14.40 20.98
C ALA A 907 34.73 -13.16 21.04
N GLN A 908 35.51 -12.92 19.97
CA GLN A 908 36.33 -11.73 19.75
C GLN A 908 36.31 -11.36 18.27
N ILE A 909 36.53 -10.08 17.96
CA ILE A 909 36.64 -9.60 16.58
C ILE A 909 37.94 -8.79 16.47
N ASP A 910 38.71 -9.05 15.41
CA ASP A 910 39.76 -8.14 14.96
C ASP A 910 39.19 -7.31 13.81
N VAL A 911 38.77 -6.08 14.13
CA VAL A 911 38.13 -5.18 13.17
C VAL A 911 39.07 -4.82 12.02
N ALA A 912 40.36 -4.64 12.31
CA ALA A 912 41.34 -4.24 11.31
C ALA A 912 41.58 -5.39 10.32
N ALA A 913 41.76 -6.62 10.82
CA ALA A 913 41.91 -7.80 9.99
C ALA A 913 40.64 -8.11 9.17
N LEU A 914 39.46 -8.00 9.78
CA LEU A 914 38.18 -8.23 9.09
C LEU A 914 37.93 -7.21 8.00
N ARG A 915 38.20 -5.92 8.25
CA ARG A 915 38.10 -4.87 7.24
C ARG A 915 39.02 -5.17 6.04
N MET A 916 40.27 -5.57 6.32
CA MET A 916 41.23 -5.95 5.29
C MET A 916 40.74 -7.13 4.44
N GLN A 917 40.24 -8.20 5.06
CA GLN A 917 39.69 -9.37 4.37
C GLN A 917 38.46 -9.03 3.51
N LEU A 918 37.62 -8.09 3.95
CA LEU A 918 36.47 -7.65 3.17
C LEU A 918 36.90 -6.77 1.99
N SER A 919 37.86 -5.87 2.16
CA SER A 919 38.39 -5.04 1.06
C SER A 919 39.07 -5.84 -0.05
N GLU A 920 39.54 -7.06 0.23
CA GLU A 920 40.05 -7.97 -0.81
C GLU A 920 38.95 -8.48 -1.75
N ARG A 921 37.67 -8.45 -1.34
CA ARG A 921 36.54 -9.07 -2.05
C ARG A 921 35.45 -8.10 -2.48
N LEU A 922 35.25 -7.06 -1.69
CA LEU A 922 34.19 -6.07 -1.87
C LEU A 922 34.80 -4.73 -2.32
N PRO A 923 34.13 -3.98 -3.21
CA PRO A 923 34.49 -2.59 -3.48
C PRO A 923 34.49 -1.76 -2.20
N ASP A 924 35.33 -0.73 -2.16
CA ASP A 924 35.49 0.14 -0.98
C ASP A 924 34.16 0.70 -0.44
N TYR A 925 33.23 1.07 -1.34
CA TYR A 925 31.90 1.58 -0.94
C TYR A 925 30.98 0.54 -0.29
N MET A 926 31.29 -0.76 -0.41
CA MET A 926 30.56 -1.87 0.22
C MET A 926 31.20 -2.33 1.53
N VAL A 927 32.42 -1.88 1.86
CA VAL A 927 33.09 -2.25 3.11
C VAL A 927 32.43 -1.50 4.28
N PRO A 928 31.93 -2.18 5.33
CA PRO A 928 31.29 -1.53 6.47
C PRO A 928 32.17 -0.47 7.13
N ALA A 929 31.56 0.67 7.49
CA ALA A 929 32.23 1.74 8.21
C ALA A 929 32.46 1.37 9.68
N ALA A 930 31.57 0.58 10.27
CA ALA A 930 31.68 0.08 11.64
C ALA A 930 31.38 -1.42 11.73
N PHE A 931 32.02 -2.08 12.70
CA PHE A 931 31.86 -3.50 13.00
C PHE A 931 31.50 -3.65 14.48
N VAL A 932 30.34 -4.26 14.75
CA VAL A 932 29.78 -4.40 16.09
C VAL A 932 29.75 -5.89 16.46
N LYS A 933 30.45 -6.25 17.54
CA LYS A 933 30.38 -7.59 18.11
C LYS A 933 29.05 -7.77 18.86
N LEU A 934 28.36 -8.87 18.57
CA LEU A 934 27.19 -9.31 19.32
C LEU A 934 27.47 -10.68 19.97
N ASP A 935 26.82 -10.95 21.10
CA ASP A 935 26.81 -12.30 21.68
C ASP A 935 25.79 -13.22 20.97
N ALA A 936 24.70 -12.65 20.43
CA ALA A 936 23.74 -13.29 19.55
C ALA A 936 23.01 -12.24 18.70
N LEU A 937 22.47 -12.65 17.54
CA LEU A 937 21.60 -11.78 16.74
C LEU A 937 20.24 -11.61 17.44
N PRO A 938 19.72 -10.39 17.59
CA PRO A 938 18.39 -10.17 18.16
C PRO A 938 17.32 -10.75 17.23
N LEU A 939 16.39 -11.53 17.76
CA LEU A 939 15.31 -12.14 17.00
C LEU A 939 13.96 -11.61 17.48
N THR A 940 13.01 -11.45 16.57
CA THR A 940 11.58 -11.24 16.89
C THR A 940 11.00 -12.49 17.56
N PRO A 941 9.81 -12.42 18.19
CA PRO A 941 9.13 -13.59 18.75
C PRO A 941 8.95 -14.75 17.75
N ASN A 942 8.97 -14.45 16.44
CA ASN A 942 8.83 -15.42 15.35
C ASN A 942 10.17 -15.94 14.80
N GLY A 943 11.29 -15.67 15.49
CA GLY A 943 12.62 -16.19 15.12
C GLY A 943 13.28 -15.50 13.91
N LYS A 944 12.76 -14.36 13.45
CA LYS A 944 13.39 -13.54 12.38
C LYS A 944 14.31 -12.49 12.99
N LEU A 945 15.39 -12.10 12.31
CA LEU A 945 16.28 -11.02 12.75
C LEU A 945 15.51 -9.70 13.00
N ASP A 946 15.60 -9.18 14.22
CA ASP A 946 15.07 -7.87 14.59
C ASP A 946 16.14 -6.79 14.37
N ARG A 947 16.14 -6.21 13.17
CA ARG A 947 17.10 -5.15 12.80
C ARG A 947 16.93 -3.85 13.60
N LYS A 948 15.75 -3.59 14.17
CA LYS A 948 15.51 -2.39 14.99
C LYS A 948 16.16 -2.53 16.37
N ALA A 949 16.26 -3.76 16.86
CA ALA A 949 16.92 -4.08 18.12
C ALA A 949 18.46 -4.13 18.03
N LEU A 950 19.06 -4.00 16.84
CA LEU A 950 20.52 -3.95 16.69
C LEU A 950 21.07 -2.68 17.35
N PRO A 951 22.10 -2.77 18.22
CA PRO A 951 22.65 -1.63 18.96
C PRO A 951 23.28 -0.59 18.03
N ALA A 952 23.40 0.66 18.49
CA ALA A 952 24.08 1.70 17.71
C ALA A 952 25.60 1.41 17.66
N PRO A 953 26.27 1.61 16.50
CA PRO A 953 27.71 1.49 16.40
C PRO A 953 28.42 2.69 17.04
N ASP A 954 29.67 2.47 17.45
CA ASP A 954 30.62 3.55 17.71
C ASP A 954 31.43 3.79 16.43
N PHE A 955 31.38 5.03 15.90
CA PHE A 955 32.10 5.42 14.69
C PHE A 955 33.49 6.02 14.99
N THR A 956 33.99 5.93 16.23
CA THR A 956 35.32 6.47 16.56
C THR A 956 36.42 5.80 15.74
N PRO A 957 37.27 6.57 15.04
CA PRO A 957 38.40 6.02 14.31
C PRO A 957 39.48 5.56 15.30
N THR A 958 39.72 4.25 15.41
CA THR A 958 40.90 3.71 16.10
C THR A 958 42.15 3.97 15.26
N SER A 959 42.70 5.17 15.37
CA SER A 959 44.07 5.50 15.00
C SER A 959 44.88 5.64 16.29
N THR A 960 45.57 4.58 16.70
CA THR A 960 46.74 4.70 17.58
C THR A 960 47.95 4.17 16.84
N ARG A 961 48.58 5.05 16.05
CA ARG A 961 50.04 5.06 15.94
C ARG A 961 50.51 6.35 16.61
N ALA A 962 51.18 6.18 17.75
CA ALA A 962 51.81 7.25 18.52
C ALA A 962 52.95 7.89 17.69
N PRO A 963 53.41 9.11 18.05
CA PRO A 963 54.09 10.05 17.16
C PRO A 963 55.42 9.58 16.57
#